data_AF-A0A2A2KK49-F1
#
_entry.id   AF-A0A2A2KK49-F1
#
_cell.length_a   1.000
_cell.length_b   1.000
_cell.length_c   1.000
_cell.angle_alpha   90.00
_cell.angle_beta   90.00
_cell.angle_gamma   90.00
#
_symmetry.space_group_name_H-M   'P 1'
#
loop_
_entity.id
_entity.type
_entity.pdbx_description
1 polymer ?
#
loop_
_entity_poly.entity_id
_entity_poly.type
_entity_poly.pdbx_seq_one_letter_code
_entity_poly.pdbx_strand_id
1 'polypeptide(L)'
;MSDKQWDDSDSEDDNVVVEENPTIRPRKRQTSVAHTLEKDKTLNSSIAGSVKDSDESDSDDSDSIGTSAASEHMLDNEGEVTLDFDTTTCMKKFYFPGDISKPVRAKHRKQGDLGVVVEGESDRNLNFKKMIAMYNCSYRDIINEFADVELFFISVDSLIVECLAHSYHDWTLVGQSTVLTKQIDRFLDQFAVLGGHFKLIVFTDFATHFARDTTLSFARSLALAHLANGKYAHQLTYFSSPADPNWDRFLNDLTPSFLMISTDNVTREVCAQEDVNLEPLFELIALQALTRAVFIVPLTGIVVNFAKVMAYMISPRLTVTQNFESFMAAHWDCNTELLKSAKNPSIAGSDLKNVCELWAKIIVEGGKGENKSDHWESICCAVLLASLIGVHRGAQRVYIEPKENGKRGLDVIRDRRLLLTTAVNYLDKLDMKTIKFDIFDMWDGKLVLGLFDAICANENVLPYRLQEEFAKLHAAAGLTKPLATDVDEKLFAPFQELENPLKTLPFFYEIKSPMLDKYCPEMKEASKLAHHVDEKGIVDYAQAYHNAGMWNLREIDDDVIKHNKNEVASAVVEDHWQRRRVLKQKQALSKWYELFANALEGKNSNLLVDFSRVPKGFARSEEEEAAEANKKSGKGWAGQKPGGGGGKKGKEPPKSKKDLIVEANKKAKDAKLQEDEDKKLKFAAAQGKLAISSLMRLYPTLELDKTKASCCYEITTREYREIMDQYGGRSNQARRKIETVQLVGHIKNCFVKHWKHLDDKQKEQIVDFWVSLGFDAPAGTKSSAEAANKKLDLGMHMVYYQLEYGGQLIDIHSDPQKDDRVSGFSPDAWQRKMLDSVDRTNSALIVAPTSAGKTFVSYYCIEKVLRNSDDDVVVYVSPSKALLNQVCGSIYARFRNKTIQTGKHLFGTLTNEFGNNALTCQVLVTVPESLEALMMSTSREVQQFVKNIKYVIFDEVHCIGASEEAHIWEHLLLLIRCPFLALSATIGNANKLHEWLNAMEGAKSSGKRKVDLIMYSERYSELELALVSMDKPQGIEGGMQELTFDDEKEENGDEKQSALVVPMMPYGVYMPEKLRMFGIPADQQLTARQILSLYNIMASVDDVTKKQYEPAKFFGQKGKESVWISRAMLRELENKLKERFLQWLESDEEKMKKVLTLMADPIKTQMEYRTLPFNKEKAAREAIVPLVENLRNENMLPAICFNDDRFVCETLAETVFSYLEEKQKAGFEEN
;
A
#
# COMPACT_ATOMS: atom_id res chain seq x y z
N MET A 1 -35.13 -34.92 -37.63
CA MET A 1 -34.35 -36.14 -37.88
C MET A 1 -33.32 -36.17 -36.76
N SER A 2 -33.72 -36.80 -35.65
CA SER A 2 -33.46 -38.23 -35.33
C SER A 2 -32.07 -38.34 -34.72
N ASP A 3 -31.94 -38.22 -33.40
CA ASP A 3 -32.23 -39.27 -32.40
C ASP A 3 -31.22 -40.43 -32.43
N LYS A 4 -30.85 -40.88 -31.22
CA LYS A 4 -30.05 -42.06 -30.80
C LYS A 4 -28.64 -41.77 -30.29
N GLN A 5 -28.18 -42.41 -29.20
CA GLN A 5 -28.87 -43.11 -28.10
C GLN A 5 -27.89 -43.26 -26.92
N TRP A 6 -28.39 -43.54 -25.71
CA TRP A 6 -27.58 -43.92 -24.53
C TRP A 6 -26.97 -45.33 -24.66
N ASP A 7 -25.90 -45.61 -23.91
CA ASP A 7 -25.92 -46.45 -22.69
C ASP A 7 -24.52 -46.47 -22.02
N ASP A 8 -24.49 -46.34 -20.68
CA ASP A 8 -23.76 -47.11 -19.62
C ASP A 8 -22.33 -47.67 -19.88
N SER A 9 -21.42 -47.88 -18.92
CA SER A 9 -21.06 -47.31 -17.59
C SER A 9 -19.58 -47.76 -17.31
N ASP A 10 -18.86 -47.55 -16.19
CA ASP A 10 -19.14 -47.12 -14.81
C ASP A 10 -17.86 -46.55 -14.10
N SER A 11 -17.89 -46.42 -12.76
CA SER A 11 -16.79 -46.38 -11.73
C SER A 11 -15.31 -46.53 -12.19
N GLU A 12 -14.31 -45.77 -11.70
CA GLU A 12 -13.78 -45.72 -10.30
C GLU A 12 -12.93 -44.45 -10.02
N ASP A 13 -12.45 -44.31 -8.77
CA ASP A 13 -11.89 -43.11 -8.14
C ASP A 13 -10.43 -42.69 -8.49
N ASP A 14 -10.04 -41.56 -7.86
CA ASP A 14 -8.69 -41.12 -7.44
C ASP A 14 -7.84 -40.14 -8.30
N ASN A 15 -7.83 -38.90 -7.78
CA ASN A 15 -6.65 -38.04 -7.48
C ASN A 15 -5.62 -37.69 -8.58
N VAL A 16 -5.61 -36.40 -8.98
CA VAL A 16 -4.38 -35.72 -9.42
C VAL A 16 -4.15 -34.41 -8.66
N VAL A 17 -3.06 -34.44 -7.91
CA VAL A 17 -2.35 -33.40 -7.17
C VAL A 17 -2.15 -32.09 -7.96
N VAL A 18 -2.26 -30.94 -7.27
CA VAL A 18 -1.76 -29.63 -7.73
C VAL A 18 -0.43 -29.33 -7.02
N GLU A 19 0.55 -28.82 -7.77
CA GLU A 19 1.93 -28.62 -7.30
C GLU A 19 2.08 -27.55 -6.20
N GLU A 20 3.03 -27.79 -5.28
CA GLU A 20 3.28 -26.92 -4.12
C GLU A 20 4.18 -25.70 -4.43
N ASN A 21 3.86 -24.55 -3.83
CA ASN A 21 4.77 -23.40 -3.74
C ASN A 21 5.88 -23.67 -2.69
N PRO A 22 7.17 -23.42 -3.00
CA PRO A 22 8.27 -23.69 -2.05
C PRO A 22 8.31 -22.67 -0.90
N THR A 23 7.92 -23.12 0.30
CA THR A 23 8.10 -22.39 1.56
C THR A 23 9.44 -22.75 2.20
N ILE A 24 10.21 -21.73 2.64
CA ILE A 24 11.46 -21.94 3.38
C ILE A 24 11.12 -22.40 4.81
N ARG A 25 11.46 -23.65 5.14
CA ARG A 25 11.29 -24.22 6.49
C ARG A 25 12.53 -23.97 7.37
N PRO A 26 12.39 -23.71 8.68
CA PRO A 26 13.52 -23.72 9.62
C PRO A 26 14.04 -25.15 9.87
N ARG A 27 15.36 -25.26 10.14
CA ARG A 27 16.12 -26.53 10.15
C ARG A 27 15.92 -27.33 11.45
N LYS A 28 15.47 -28.60 11.36
CA LYS A 28 15.67 -29.60 12.44
C LYS A 28 17.11 -30.13 12.39
N ARG A 29 17.78 -30.28 13.55
CA ARG A 29 19.11 -30.91 13.65
C ARG A 29 19.00 -32.44 13.73
N GLN A 30 19.87 -33.14 12.99
CA GLN A 30 20.40 -34.45 13.37
C GLN A 30 21.87 -34.28 13.80
N THR A 31 22.27 -35.03 14.82
CA THR A 31 23.65 -35.14 15.30
C THR A 31 24.34 -36.36 14.69
N SER A 32 25.64 -36.28 14.41
CA SER A 32 26.45 -37.40 13.90
C SER A 32 27.82 -37.50 14.60
N VAL A 33 28.66 -38.47 14.18
CA VAL A 33 29.96 -38.92 14.72
C VAL A 33 29.79 -40.06 15.77
N ALA A 34 30.46 -41.23 15.69
CA ALA A 34 31.73 -41.58 15.02
C ALA A 34 31.78 -42.96 14.28
N HIS A 35 32.90 -43.15 13.56
CA HIS A 35 33.41 -44.36 12.86
C HIS A 35 33.59 -45.62 13.77
N THR A 36 33.85 -46.86 13.29
CA THR A 36 34.97 -47.30 12.41
C THR A 36 34.85 -48.77 11.94
N LEU A 37 35.36 -49.06 10.73
CA LEU A 37 36.02 -50.32 10.24
C LEU A 37 35.21 -51.67 10.31
N GLU A 38 35.29 -52.65 9.41
CA GLU A 38 36.38 -53.15 8.53
C GLU A 38 35.91 -53.63 7.11
N LYS A 39 36.86 -54.18 6.34
CA LYS A 39 36.76 -54.82 5.00
C LYS A 39 35.93 -56.13 5.08
N ASP A 40 35.35 -56.72 4.02
CA ASP A 40 36.05 -57.12 2.78
C ASP A 40 35.09 -57.59 1.64
N LYS A 41 35.72 -57.79 0.48
CA LYS A 41 35.32 -58.33 -0.83
C LYS A 41 34.10 -59.29 -1.02
N THR A 42 33.34 -58.95 -2.06
CA THR A 42 32.90 -59.76 -3.23
C THR A 42 31.92 -60.95 -3.13
N LEU A 43 30.95 -60.87 -4.06
CA LEU A 43 30.40 -61.93 -4.93
C LEU A 43 29.32 -62.91 -4.43
N ASN A 44 28.30 -63.00 -5.29
CA ASN A 44 27.46 -64.15 -5.63
C ASN A 44 26.29 -64.58 -4.72
N SER A 45 25.11 -64.20 -5.22
CA SER A 45 24.05 -65.11 -5.70
C SER A 45 23.14 -65.86 -4.71
N SER A 46 21.85 -65.56 -4.86
CA SER A 46 20.77 -66.52 -5.19
C SER A 46 19.87 -67.12 -4.09
N ILE A 47 18.56 -67.09 -4.42
CA ILE A 47 17.51 -68.09 -4.13
C ILE A 47 16.87 -68.13 -2.72
N ALA A 48 15.70 -67.49 -2.66
CA ALA A 48 14.37 -68.02 -2.32
C ALA A 48 14.04 -68.73 -0.97
N GLY A 49 12.78 -68.55 -0.55
CA GLY A 49 12.03 -69.40 0.38
C GLY A 49 12.10 -68.93 1.85
N SER A 50 11.10 -68.30 2.47
CA SER A 50 9.70 -68.70 2.76
C SER A 50 9.54 -69.62 4.00
N VAL A 51 8.53 -69.29 4.84
CA VAL A 51 7.85 -70.14 5.85
C VAL A 51 8.34 -70.08 7.33
N LYS A 52 7.62 -69.25 8.11
CA LYS A 52 6.90 -69.53 9.39
C LYS A 52 7.57 -69.89 10.74
N ASP A 53 6.81 -69.50 11.79
CA ASP A 53 6.65 -70.08 13.15
C ASP A 53 7.92 -70.05 14.07
N SER A 54 7.90 -69.96 15.41
CA SER A 54 6.87 -69.64 16.44
C SER A 54 7.53 -69.55 17.84
N ASP A 55 6.98 -68.71 18.74
CA ASP A 55 6.81 -68.84 20.21
C ASP A 55 7.92 -69.27 21.22
N GLU A 56 7.86 -68.62 22.41
CA GLU A 56 8.23 -69.10 23.78
C GLU A 56 9.71 -69.44 24.11
N SER A 57 10.22 -69.35 25.37
CA SER A 57 9.83 -68.67 26.62
C SER A 57 11.01 -68.73 27.64
N ASP A 58 10.88 -68.08 28.81
CA ASP A 58 11.50 -68.44 30.12
C ASP A 58 13.05 -68.34 30.35
N SER A 59 13.59 -68.07 31.55
CA SER A 59 13.07 -67.48 32.81
C SER A 59 14.23 -67.16 33.82
N ASP A 60 13.89 -66.50 34.95
CA ASP A 60 14.49 -66.59 36.31
C ASP A 60 15.99 -66.16 36.57
N ASP A 61 16.43 -65.66 37.75
CA ASP A 61 15.76 -65.37 39.04
C ASP A 61 16.53 -64.41 39.99
N SER A 62 15.92 -64.10 41.15
CA SER A 62 16.49 -63.85 42.51
C SER A 62 16.76 -62.43 43.08
N ASP A 63 15.74 -61.91 43.76
CA ASP A 63 15.67 -61.52 45.20
C ASP A 63 16.65 -60.53 45.90
N SER A 64 16.06 -59.53 46.59
CA SER A 64 15.88 -59.61 48.07
C SER A 64 15.00 -58.49 48.69
N ILE A 65 14.35 -58.84 49.81
CA ILE A 65 13.16 -58.24 50.47
C ILE A 65 13.47 -57.14 51.52
N GLY A 66 12.54 -56.19 51.78
CA GLY A 66 12.58 -55.32 52.99
C GLY A 66 11.44 -54.29 53.22
N THR A 67 10.35 -54.69 53.89
CA THR A 67 9.14 -53.95 54.39
C THR A 67 9.39 -52.99 55.60
N SER A 68 8.51 -52.08 56.13
CA SER A 68 7.08 -51.67 55.94
C SER A 68 6.66 -50.40 56.78
N ALA A 69 5.48 -49.80 56.46
CA ALA A 69 4.45 -49.17 57.36
C ALA A 69 4.75 -47.84 58.16
N ALA A 70 3.79 -46.94 58.52
CA ALA A 70 2.37 -46.67 58.15
C ALA A 70 1.83 -45.30 58.73
N SER A 71 0.55 -44.97 58.44
CA SER A 71 -0.45 -44.07 59.13
C SER A 71 -0.48 -42.52 59.02
N GLU A 72 -1.43 -42.02 58.19
CA GLU A 72 -2.64 -41.17 58.44
C GLU A 72 -2.73 -39.86 59.31
N HIS A 73 -3.45 -38.88 58.71
CA HIS A 73 -4.46 -37.90 59.23
C HIS A 73 -4.18 -36.82 60.31
N MET A 74 -4.38 -35.52 59.96
CA MET A 74 -5.50 -34.64 60.42
C MET A 74 -5.42 -33.19 59.86
N LEU A 75 -6.48 -32.40 60.06
CA LEU A 75 -6.73 -31.03 59.53
C LEU A 75 -6.17 -29.91 60.46
N ASP A 76 -5.82 -28.73 59.91
CA ASP A 76 -6.53 -27.45 60.20
C ASP A 76 -5.89 -26.17 59.60
N ASN A 77 -6.82 -25.27 59.25
CA ASN A 77 -6.85 -23.84 58.87
C ASN A 77 -5.72 -22.80 59.14
N GLU A 78 -5.90 -21.68 58.41
CA GLU A 78 -5.47 -20.28 58.63
C GLU A 78 -4.01 -19.82 58.31
N GLY A 79 -3.90 -18.72 57.53
CA GLY A 79 -2.91 -17.67 57.82
C GLY A 79 -2.01 -17.13 56.69
N GLU A 80 -2.44 -16.02 56.08
CA GLU A 80 -1.60 -14.92 55.56
C GLU A 80 -0.75 -15.04 54.26
N VAL A 81 -0.44 -13.88 53.69
CA VAL A 81 -0.03 -13.65 52.29
C VAL A 81 1.36 -13.02 52.20
N THR A 82 2.26 -13.64 51.45
CA THR A 82 3.38 -12.96 50.77
C THR A 82 3.71 -13.66 49.45
N LEU A 83 3.51 -12.96 48.32
CA LEU A 83 3.93 -13.41 46.99
C LEU A 83 5.30 -12.82 46.66
N ASP A 84 6.34 -13.65 46.66
CA ASP A 84 7.61 -13.37 45.99
C ASP A 84 7.60 -14.07 44.61
N PHE A 85 7.60 -13.30 43.53
CA PHE A 85 7.72 -13.81 42.16
C PHE A 85 9.20 -13.94 41.78
N ASP A 86 9.74 -15.17 41.82
CA ASP A 86 11.11 -15.48 41.41
C ASP A 86 11.17 -15.87 39.93
N THR A 87 11.73 -14.99 39.08
CA THR A 87 11.83 -15.18 37.63
C THR A 87 12.95 -16.13 37.23
N THR A 88 12.90 -17.38 37.69
CA THR A 88 13.96 -18.39 37.47
C THR A 88 13.43 -19.75 36.96
N THR A 89 12.55 -19.74 35.95
CA THR A 89 12.09 -20.99 35.28
C THR A 89 12.03 -20.90 33.75
N CYS A 90 13.13 -20.49 33.10
CA CYS A 90 13.34 -20.83 31.68
C CYS A 90 14.82 -21.09 31.32
N MET A 91 15.52 -21.84 32.18
CA MET A 91 16.81 -22.45 31.85
C MET A 91 16.90 -23.89 32.38
N LYS A 92 16.68 -24.87 31.49
CA LYS A 92 17.40 -26.17 31.42
C LYS A 92 16.77 -27.13 30.41
N LYS A 93 17.43 -27.28 29.26
CA LYS A 93 17.58 -28.56 28.54
C LYS A 93 18.64 -28.41 27.45
N PHE A 94 19.87 -28.83 27.75
CA PHE A 94 20.85 -29.45 26.82
C PHE A 94 22.19 -29.61 27.57
N TYR A 95 22.43 -30.78 28.17
CA TYR A 95 23.76 -31.32 28.52
C TYR A 95 23.62 -32.77 28.99
N PHE A 96 24.46 -33.67 28.47
CA PHE A 96 24.75 -35.02 28.98
C PHE A 96 26.05 -35.54 28.31
N PRO A 97 26.83 -36.45 28.90
CA PRO A 97 27.01 -36.74 30.33
C PRO A 97 28.50 -36.63 30.77
N GLY A 98 28.76 -36.60 32.08
CA GLY A 98 30.13 -36.68 32.63
C GLY A 98 30.20 -36.28 34.12
N ASP A 99 30.63 -37.20 34.97
CA ASP A 99 30.70 -37.02 36.43
C ASP A 99 31.66 -35.91 36.89
N ILE A 100 31.26 -35.14 37.91
CA ILE A 100 31.81 -35.27 39.28
C ILE A 100 31.04 -34.34 40.26
N SER A 101 30.95 -34.80 41.50
CA SER A 101 30.05 -34.36 42.56
C SER A 101 30.36 -33.04 43.30
N LYS A 102 29.28 -32.49 43.91
CA LYS A 102 29.17 -31.63 45.13
C LYS A 102 28.98 -30.10 44.94
N PRO A 103 27.94 -29.51 45.56
CA PRO A 103 27.68 -28.06 45.52
C PRO A 103 28.42 -27.30 46.63
N VAL A 104 28.89 -26.09 46.32
CA VAL A 104 29.32 -25.10 47.34
C VAL A 104 28.25 -24.01 47.47
N ARG A 105 27.90 -23.72 48.72
CA ARG A 105 26.73 -22.94 49.14
C ARG A 105 27.02 -21.43 49.10
N ALA A 106 26.43 -20.70 48.15
CA ALA A 106 26.54 -19.24 48.11
C ALA A 106 25.71 -18.59 49.23
N LYS A 107 26.30 -17.65 49.97
CA LYS A 107 25.59 -16.78 50.92
C LYS A 107 25.27 -15.45 50.25
N HIS A 108 24.08 -14.89 50.51
CA HIS A 108 23.72 -13.54 50.10
C HIS A 108 24.75 -12.50 50.58
N ARG A 109 25.08 -11.53 49.71
CA ARG A 109 25.61 -10.23 50.11
C ARG A 109 24.99 -9.13 49.26
N LYS A 110 24.84 -7.94 49.86
CA LYS A 110 23.99 -6.85 49.36
C LYS A 110 24.63 -6.05 48.21
N GLN A 111 23.73 -5.44 47.45
CA GLN A 111 23.89 -4.33 46.51
C GLN A 111 25.02 -3.34 46.88
N GLY A 112 25.90 -3.05 45.92
CA GLY A 112 27.00 -2.07 46.02
C GLY A 112 28.15 -2.42 45.08
N ASP A 113 28.48 -1.53 44.14
CA ASP A 113 29.63 -1.51 43.23
C ASP A 113 30.15 -2.84 42.65
N LEU A 114 29.64 -3.20 41.47
CA LEU A 114 30.28 -4.18 40.57
C LEU A 114 31.29 -3.47 39.65
N GLY A 115 32.43 -3.09 40.22
CA GLY A 115 33.62 -2.77 39.44
C GLY A 115 34.23 -4.06 38.87
N VAL A 116 34.34 -4.18 37.54
CA VAL A 116 34.97 -5.34 36.90
C VAL A 116 36.49 -5.22 37.03
N VAL A 117 37.08 -5.92 37.99
CA VAL A 117 38.51 -6.18 38.03
C VAL A 117 38.79 -7.42 37.19
N VAL A 118 39.48 -7.25 36.07
CA VAL A 118 40.04 -8.37 35.30
C VAL A 118 41.37 -8.74 35.94
N GLU A 119 41.35 -9.60 36.96
CA GLU A 119 42.57 -10.26 37.42
C GLU A 119 43.02 -11.28 36.36
N GLY A 120 44.27 -11.18 35.93
CA GLY A 120 44.76 -11.92 34.78
C GLY A 120 45.46 -13.22 35.17
N GLU A 121 45.12 -14.31 34.46
CA GLU A 121 46.10 -15.33 34.08
C GLU A 121 45.63 -16.13 32.84
N SER A 122 46.32 -15.91 31.72
CA SER A 122 46.55 -16.86 30.61
C SER A 122 45.41 -17.64 29.92
N ASP A 123 44.13 -17.30 30.06
CA ASP A 123 43.07 -17.94 29.26
C ASP A 123 42.75 -17.13 27.99
N ARG A 124 43.25 -17.58 26.82
CA ARG A 124 43.22 -16.83 25.54
C ARG A 124 41.86 -16.79 24.84
N ASN A 125 40.83 -17.41 25.38
CA ASN A 125 39.48 -17.41 24.80
C ASN A 125 38.54 -16.49 25.60
N LEU A 126 38.66 -15.18 25.38
CA LEU A 126 37.65 -14.24 25.85
C LEU A 126 36.33 -14.54 25.13
N ASN A 127 35.28 -14.88 25.89
CA ASN A 127 34.03 -15.36 25.33
C ASN A 127 33.04 -14.21 25.16
N PHE A 128 33.02 -13.56 24.00
CA PHE A 128 32.17 -12.39 23.76
C PHE A 128 30.67 -12.75 23.80
N LYS A 129 30.25 -13.95 23.37
CA LYS A 129 28.89 -14.50 23.63
C LYS A 129 28.46 -14.36 25.10
N LYS A 130 29.33 -14.69 26.07
CA LYS A 130 29.04 -14.49 27.52
C LYS A 130 28.89 -13.02 27.89
N MET A 131 29.61 -12.10 27.26
CA MET A 131 29.48 -10.66 27.53
C MET A 131 28.18 -10.09 26.95
N ILE A 132 27.83 -10.46 25.71
CA ILE A 132 26.56 -10.07 25.07
C ILE A 132 25.37 -10.62 25.87
N ALA A 133 25.46 -11.85 26.37
CA ALA A 133 24.44 -12.46 27.24
C ALA A 133 24.25 -11.76 28.61
N MET A 134 25.10 -10.79 28.99
CA MET A 134 24.86 -9.94 30.17
C MET A 134 23.92 -8.76 29.89
N TYR A 135 23.66 -8.43 28.62
CA TYR A 135 22.70 -7.40 28.23
C TYR A 135 21.28 -7.98 28.22
N ASN A 136 20.28 -7.11 28.39
CA ASN A 136 18.89 -7.57 28.40
C ASN A 136 18.44 -7.85 26.97
N CYS A 137 17.84 -9.02 26.72
CA CYS A 137 17.31 -9.38 25.40
C CYS A 137 15.80 -9.60 25.51
N SER A 138 15.04 -9.07 24.56
CA SER A 138 13.59 -9.27 24.45
C SER A 138 13.18 -9.47 23.00
N TYR A 139 12.24 -10.38 22.76
CA TYR A 139 11.67 -10.61 21.43
C TYR A 139 10.52 -9.62 21.19
N ARG A 140 10.66 -8.75 20.18
CA ARG A 140 9.75 -7.61 19.94
C ARG A 140 9.55 -7.33 18.46
N ASP A 141 8.58 -6.49 18.17
CA ASP A 141 8.29 -6.00 16.83
C ASP A 141 9.12 -4.74 16.51
N ILE A 142 10.15 -4.90 15.68
CA ILE A 142 11.09 -3.82 15.34
C ILE A 142 10.56 -2.86 14.27
N ILE A 143 9.36 -3.09 13.70
CA ILE A 143 8.77 -2.16 12.73
C ILE A 143 7.72 -1.25 13.38
N ASN A 144 6.83 -1.75 14.24
CA ASN A 144 5.91 -0.85 14.96
C ASN A 144 6.61 0.13 15.92
N GLU A 145 7.82 -0.18 16.40
CA GLU A 145 8.62 0.75 17.22
C GLU A 145 9.33 1.84 16.37
N PHE A 146 9.69 1.56 15.10
CA PHE A 146 10.69 2.36 14.34
C PHE A 146 10.35 2.78 12.89
N ALA A 147 9.24 2.29 12.31
CA ALA A 147 8.85 2.58 10.92
C ALA A 147 8.66 4.08 10.59
N ASP A 148 8.85 4.43 9.31
CA ASP A 148 8.60 5.74 8.67
C ASP A 148 9.33 6.96 9.28
N VAL A 149 10.11 6.80 10.36
CA VAL A 149 10.72 7.94 11.08
C VAL A 149 12.19 7.72 11.44
N GLU A 150 12.59 6.50 11.80
CA GLU A 150 13.90 6.28 12.44
C GLU A 150 14.85 5.41 11.61
N LEU A 151 16.14 5.77 11.64
CA LEU A 151 17.19 5.13 10.83
C LEU A 151 17.82 3.96 11.59
N PHE A 152 17.91 2.79 10.97
CA PHE A 152 18.65 1.65 11.51
C PHE A 152 19.80 1.21 10.59
N PHE A 153 20.75 0.44 11.12
CA PHE A 153 21.93 -0.01 10.38
C PHE A 153 21.88 -1.52 10.13
N ILE A 154 22.39 -1.97 8.99
CA ILE A 154 22.53 -3.40 8.65
C ILE A 154 24.00 -3.69 8.32
N SER A 155 24.62 -4.62 9.05
CA SER A 155 25.99 -5.08 8.77
C SER A 155 26.00 -6.02 7.56
N VAL A 156 26.50 -5.53 6.42
CA VAL A 156 26.50 -6.25 5.14
C VAL A 156 27.36 -7.49 5.19
N ASP A 157 28.54 -7.40 5.81
CA ASP A 157 29.43 -8.55 6.01
C ASP A 157 28.72 -9.69 6.77
N SER A 158 27.88 -9.36 7.75
CA SER A 158 27.11 -10.35 8.51
C SER A 158 25.87 -10.87 7.77
N LEU A 159 25.23 -10.04 6.92
CA LEU A 159 24.13 -10.47 6.06
C LEU A 159 24.61 -11.47 5.00
N ILE A 160 25.81 -11.26 4.44
CA ILE A 160 26.45 -12.21 3.53
C ILE A 160 26.70 -13.56 4.23
N VAL A 161 27.20 -13.53 5.47
CA VAL A 161 27.40 -14.75 6.28
C VAL A 161 26.09 -15.45 6.58
N GLU A 162 25.04 -14.73 6.95
CA GLU A 162 23.70 -15.27 7.20
C GLU A 162 23.14 -15.98 5.96
N CYS A 163 23.21 -15.33 4.78
CA CYS A 163 22.78 -15.94 3.52
C CYS A 163 23.58 -17.23 3.21
N LEU A 164 24.89 -17.21 3.45
CA LEU A 164 25.78 -18.37 3.23
C LEU A 164 25.73 -19.42 4.36
N ALA A 165 24.98 -19.20 5.44
CA ALA A 165 24.79 -20.17 6.53
C ALA A 165 23.71 -21.23 6.21
N HIS A 166 23.11 -21.18 5.02
CA HIS A 166 22.12 -22.16 4.57
C HIS A 166 22.73 -23.31 3.77
N SER A 167 22.23 -24.53 3.99
CA SER A 167 22.80 -25.78 3.45
C SER A 167 22.52 -26.07 1.97
N TYR A 168 21.91 -25.14 1.24
CA TYR A 168 21.76 -25.21 -0.21
C TYR A 168 22.81 -24.37 -0.94
N HIS A 169 23.67 -23.65 -0.21
CA HIS A 169 24.82 -22.95 -0.80
C HIS A 169 26.01 -23.90 -0.93
N ASP A 170 26.29 -24.32 -2.17
CA ASP A 170 27.47 -25.11 -2.56
C ASP A 170 27.95 -24.59 -3.93
N TRP A 171 29.14 -23.97 -3.94
CA TRP A 171 29.73 -23.29 -5.09
C TRP A 171 30.27 -24.23 -6.19
N THR A 172 29.95 -25.52 -6.11
CA THR A 172 30.05 -26.51 -7.20
C THR A 172 28.72 -26.73 -7.93
N LEU A 173 27.59 -26.26 -7.39
CA LEU A 173 26.26 -26.35 -7.98
C LEU A 173 25.93 -25.18 -8.92
N VAL A 174 24.70 -25.20 -9.44
CA VAL A 174 24.14 -24.22 -10.38
C VAL A 174 23.92 -22.86 -9.73
N GLY A 175 24.24 -21.78 -10.46
CA GLY A 175 23.69 -20.43 -10.24
C GLY A 175 23.88 -19.80 -8.85
N GLN A 176 24.87 -20.22 -8.07
CA GLN A 176 25.02 -19.84 -6.66
C GLN A 176 25.25 -18.34 -6.45
N SER A 177 25.96 -17.70 -7.39
CA SER A 177 26.09 -16.24 -7.45
C SER A 177 24.73 -15.54 -7.52
N THR A 178 23.78 -16.11 -8.25
CA THR A 178 22.42 -15.60 -8.44
C THR A 178 21.57 -15.85 -7.20
N VAL A 179 21.73 -17.01 -6.54
CA VAL A 179 21.03 -17.32 -5.27
C VAL A 179 21.43 -16.32 -4.18
N LEU A 180 22.74 -16.08 -3.97
CA LEU A 180 23.24 -15.14 -2.97
C LEU A 180 22.73 -13.71 -3.20
N THR A 181 22.88 -13.21 -4.43
CA THR A 181 22.45 -11.84 -4.78
C THR A 181 20.94 -11.65 -4.67
N LYS A 182 20.13 -12.64 -5.08
CA LYS A 182 18.66 -12.56 -4.94
C LYS A 182 18.16 -12.70 -3.50
N GLN A 183 18.91 -13.35 -2.62
CA GLN A 183 18.59 -13.39 -1.20
C GLN A 183 18.81 -12.04 -0.53
N ILE A 184 19.93 -11.39 -0.84
CA ILE A 184 20.23 -10.03 -0.38
C ILE A 184 19.18 -9.04 -0.89
N ASP A 185 18.85 -9.08 -2.20
CA ASP A 185 17.76 -8.27 -2.76
C ASP A 185 16.45 -8.49 -1.98
N ARG A 186 15.99 -9.75 -1.87
CA ARG A 186 14.71 -10.09 -1.22
C ARG A 186 14.63 -9.65 0.24
N PHE A 187 15.73 -9.79 0.99
CA PHE A 187 15.80 -9.37 2.39
C PHE A 187 15.64 -7.84 2.51
N LEU A 188 16.41 -7.07 1.73
CA LEU A 188 16.36 -5.61 1.77
C LEU A 188 15.03 -5.05 1.25
N ASP A 189 14.45 -5.70 0.24
CA ASP A 189 13.14 -5.35 -0.33
C ASP A 189 12.02 -5.48 0.70
N GLN A 190 12.03 -6.53 1.52
CA GLN A 190 11.03 -6.74 2.57
C GLN A 190 11.04 -5.62 3.61
N PHE A 191 12.22 -5.16 4.04
CA PHE A 191 12.33 -4.01 4.96
C PHE A 191 11.92 -2.69 4.30
N ALA A 192 12.29 -2.47 3.03
CA ALA A 192 11.92 -1.26 2.30
C ALA A 192 10.39 -1.15 2.09
N VAL A 193 9.71 -2.24 1.75
CA VAL A 193 8.25 -2.29 1.56
C VAL A 193 7.49 -2.02 2.87
N LEU A 194 8.07 -2.36 4.02
CA LEU A 194 7.48 -2.16 5.35
C LEU A 194 7.86 -0.81 5.99
N GLY A 195 8.28 0.20 5.20
CA GLY A 195 8.61 1.54 5.70
C GLY A 195 9.95 1.64 6.45
N GLY A 196 10.85 0.67 6.27
CA GLY A 196 12.15 0.63 6.93
C GLY A 196 13.20 1.53 6.28
N HIS A 197 13.68 2.52 7.01
CA HIS A 197 14.81 3.37 6.59
C HIS A 197 16.14 2.84 7.15
N PHE A 198 17.07 2.46 6.27
CA PHE A 198 18.34 1.85 6.70
C PHE A 198 19.59 2.30 5.96
N LYS A 199 20.74 2.19 6.63
CA LYS A 199 22.10 2.25 6.01
C LYS A 199 22.76 0.87 6.04
N LEU A 200 23.48 0.58 4.96
CA LEU A 200 24.25 -0.65 4.78
C LEU A 200 25.71 -0.39 5.18
N ILE A 201 26.16 -1.03 6.25
CA ILE A 201 27.49 -0.82 6.85
C ILE A 201 28.45 -1.91 6.38
N VAL A 202 29.61 -1.50 5.86
CA VAL A 202 30.69 -2.37 5.41
C VAL A 202 31.98 -1.99 6.12
N PHE A 203 32.67 -2.97 6.73
CA PHE A 203 34.03 -2.78 7.24
C PHE A 203 35.03 -3.36 6.24
N THR A 204 35.94 -2.54 5.69
CA THR A 204 36.82 -3.00 4.61
C THR A 204 37.82 -4.06 5.07
N ASP A 205 38.23 -4.01 6.34
CA ASP A 205 39.22 -4.94 6.90
C ASP A 205 38.71 -6.38 7.02
N PHE A 206 37.39 -6.61 7.00
CA PHE A 206 36.82 -7.97 6.89
C PHE A 206 37.32 -8.72 5.65
N ALA A 207 37.74 -8.02 4.58
CA ALA A 207 38.34 -8.66 3.42
C ALA A 207 39.51 -9.59 3.78
N THR A 208 40.32 -9.23 4.79
CA THR A 208 41.47 -10.04 5.25
C THR A 208 41.04 -11.33 5.94
N HIS A 209 39.90 -11.32 6.65
CA HIS A 209 39.35 -12.49 7.33
C HIS A 209 38.62 -13.42 6.35
N PHE A 210 37.86 -12.86 5.41
CA PHE A 210 37.21 -13.63 4.35
C PHE A 210 38.23 -14.25 3.39
N ALA A 211 39.38 -13.61 3.15
CA ALA A 211 40.47 -14.11 2.30
C ALA A 211 41.09 -15.45 2.77
N ARG A 212 40.77 -15.93 3.97
CA ARG A 212 41.18 -17.27 4.46
C ARG A 212 40.51 -18.41 3.69
N ASP A 213 39.33 -18.18 3.10
CA ASP A 213 38.72 -19.11 2.14
C ASP A 213 38.42 -18.40 0.81
N THR A 214 38.86 -18.99 -0.29
CA THR A 214 38.74 -18.38 -1.63
C THR A 214 37.31 -18.26 -2.14
N THR A 215 36.44 -19.18 -1.74
CA THR A 215 35.02 -19.18 -2.14
C THR A 215 34.27 -18.12 -1.34
N LEU A 216 34.51 -18.05 -0.02
CA LEU A 216 33.93 -17.06 0.87
C LEU A 216 34.38 -15.63 0.51
N SER A 217 35.68 -15.44 0.20
CA SER A 217 36.23 -14.18 -0.30
C SER A 217 35.58 -13.74 -1.62
N PHE A 218 35.40 -14.67 -2.57
CA PHE A 218 34.70 -14.38 -3.83
C PHE A 218 33.23 -14.02 -3.61
N ALA A 219 32.51 -14.77 -2.77
CA ALA A 219 31.11 -14.52 -2.43
C ALA A 219 30.91 -13.11 -1.83
N ARG A 220 31.81 -12.68 -0.95
CA ARG A 220 31.79 -11.32 -0.38
C ARG A 220 32.02 -10.23 -1.42
N SER A 221 33.08 -10.33 -2.21
CA SER A 221 33.39 -9.31 -3.22
C SER A 221 32.31 -9.24 -4.30
N LEU A 222 31.72 -10.38 -4.70
CA LEU A 222 30.56 -10.44 -5.58
C LEU A 222 29.32 -9.74 -4.97
N ALA A 223 28.98 -10.03 -3.72
CA ALA A 223 27.82 -9.44 -3.05
C ALA A 223 27.96 -7.92 -2.87
N LEU A 224 29.15 -7.44 -2.50
CA LEU A 224 29.46 -6.01 -2.42
C LEU A 224 29.41 -5.33 -3.79
N ALA A 225 29.96 -5.97 -4.82
CA ALA A 225 29.90 -5.49 -6.19
C ALA A 225 28.45 -5.39 -6.71
N HIS A 226 27.61 -6.38 -6.40
CA HIS A 226 26.18 -6.40 -6.76
C HIS A 226 25.42 -5.27 -6.05
N LEU A 227 25.62 -5.11 -4.74
CA LEU A 227 25.01 -4.01 -3.98
C LEU A 227 25.47 -2.62 -4.47
N ALA A 228 26.72 -2.49 -4.91
CA ALA A 228 27.26 -1.24 -5.46
C ALA A 228 26.79 -0.91 -6.89
N ASN A 229 26.34 -1.91 -7.65
CA ASN A 229 25.72 -1.75 -8.97
C ASN A 229 24.17 -1.65 -8.88
N GLY A 230 23.58 -2.14 -7.78
CA GLY A 230 22.13 -2.23 -7.59
C GLY A 230 21.46 -1.01 -6.95
N LYS A 231 20.14 -1.11 -6.75
CA LYS A 231 19.29 -0.01 -6.24
C LYS A 231 19.72 0.54 -4.87
N TYR A 232 20.31 -0.29 -4.01
CA TYR A 232 20.75 0.08 -2.67
C TYR A 232 22.18 0.65 -2.60
N ALA A 233 22.85 0.92 -3.74
CA ALA A 233 24.20 1.46 -3.79
C ALA A 233 24.38 2.76 -2.99
N HIS A 234 23.33 3.61 -2.92
CA HIS A 234 23.32 4.87 -2.17
C HIS A 234 23.19 4.69 -0.64
N GLN A 235 22.91 3.47 -0.16
CA GLN A 235 22.86 3.13 1.27
C GLN A 235 24.18 2.56 1.80
N LEU A 236 25.11 2.15 0.93
CA LEU A 236 26.43 1.63 1.31
C LEU A 236 27.31 2.69 1.97
N THR A 237 27.84 2.37 3.15
CA THR A 237 28.73 3.22 3.94
C THR A 237 29.95 2.40 4.39
N TYR A 238 31.16 2.91 4.10
CA TYR A 238 32.42 2.19 4.30
C TYR A 238 33.30 2.81 5.39
N PHE A 239 33.72 1.96 6.32
CA PHE A 239 34.69 2.24 7.39
C PHE A 239 35.84 1.23 7.30
N SER A 240 37.03 1.53 7.84
CA SER A 240 38.10 0.52 7.87
C SER A 240 37.74 -0.61 8.81
N SER A 241 37.44 -0.23 10.04
CA SER A 241 37.28 -1.09 11.20
C SER A 241 36.26 -0.48 12.18
N PRO A 242 35.81 -1.23 13.19
CA PRO A 242 35.01 -0.68 14.28
C PRO A 242 35.82 0.33 15.14
N ALA A 243 37.15 0.29 15.07
CA ALA A 243 38.04 1.30 15.65
C ALA A 243 38.24 2.57 14.79
N ASP A 244 37.58 2.69 13.62
CA ASP A 244 37.62 3.90 12.78
C ASP A 244 36.97 5.09 13.52
N PRO A 245 37.67 6.21 13.78
CA PRO A 245 37.08 7.38 14.43
C PRO A 245 35.86 7.95 13.69
N ASN A 246 35.76 7.72 12.37
CA ASN A 246 34.60 8.11 11.58
C ASN A 246 33.39 7.22 11.85
N TRP A 247 33.57 5.94 12.18
CA TRP A 247 32.49 5.05 12.58
C TRP A 247 31.91 5.48 13.93
N ASP A 248 32.78 5.78 14.90
CA ASP A 248 32.34 6.24 16.21
C ASP A 248 31.58 7.57 16.12
N ARG A 249 32.09 8.51 15.29
CA ARG A 249 31.37 9.74 14.98
C ARG A 249 30.05 9.48 14.27
N PHE A 250 29.99 8.54 13.32
CA PHE A 250 28.77 8.23 12.55
C PHE A 250 27.66 7.64 13.44
N LEU A 251 28.01 6.79 14.40
CA LEU A 251 27.08 6.30 15.44
C LEU A 251 26.52 7.46 16.28
N ASN A 252 27.38 8.40 16.70
CA ASN A 252 26.97 9.54 17.52
C ASN A 252 26.17 10.61 16.73
N ASP A 253 26.53 10.88 15.47
CA ASP A 253 25.91 11.92 14.63
C ASP A 253 24.53 11.47 14.08
N LEU A 254 24.31 10.16 13.88
CA LEU A 254 23.04 9.62 13.35
C LEU A 254 22.16 8.91 14.39
N THR A 255 22.72 8.50 15.53
CA THR A 255 22.01 7.80 16.63
C THR A 255 21.03 6.72 16.14
N PRO A 256 21.51 5.66 15.45
CA PRO A 256 20.63 4.66 14.87
C PRO A 256 19.83 3.90 15.94
N SER A 257 18.56 3.62 15.68
CA SER A 257 17.68 2.95 16.65
C SER A 257 18.20 1.55 17.01
N PHE A 258 18.73 0.82 16.02
CA PHE A 258 19.43 -0.45 16.20
C PHE A 258 20.43 -0.74 15.07
N LEU A 259 21.35 -1.67 15.34
CA LEU A 259 22.23 -2.31 14.34
C LEU A 259 21.86 -3.79 14.20
N MET A 260 21.53 -4.20 12.98
CA MET A 260 21.31 -5.59 12.61
C MET A 260 22.64 -6.28 12.29
N ILE A 261 22.90 -7.41 12.95
CA ILE A 261 24.14 -8.17 12.80
C ILE A 261 23.93 -9.65 13.11
N SER A 262 24.52 -10.56 12.32
CA SER A 262 24.48 -12.01 12.66
C SER A 262 25.45 -12.35 13.79
N THR A 263 25.11 -13.39 14.56
CA THR A 263 25.97 -14.03 15.58
C THR A 263 26.35 -15.47 15.21
N ASP A 264 25.94 -15.91 14.02
CA ASP A 264 26.22 -17.24 13.46
C ASP A 264 27.38 -17.17 12.45
N ASN A 265 27.79 -18.34 11.95
CA ASN A 265 28.94 -18.50 11.07
C ASN A 265 28.58 -19.28 9.80
N VAL A 266 29.44 -19.16 8.78
CA VAL A 266 29.27 -19.81 7.47
C VAL A 266 29.26 -21.34 7.59
N THR A 267 28.48 -22.05 6.76
CA THR A 267 28.47 -23.52 6.76
C THR A 267 29.73 -24.13 6.15
N ARG A 268 30.02 -25.37 6.56
CA ARG A 268 31.05 -26.23 5.96
C ARG A 268 30.74 -26.65 4.51
N GLU A 269 29.53 -26.39 4.02
CA GLU A 269 29.14 -26.59 2.62
C GLU A 269 29.73 -25.49 1.70
N VAL A 270 30.04 -24.30 2.24
CA VAL A 270 30.63 -23.16 1.50
C VAL A 270 32.15 -23.07 1.67
N CYS A 271 32.66 -23.29 2.88
CA CYS A 271 34.10 -23.18 3.20
C CYS A 271 34.86 -24.49 2.92
N ALA A 272 35.93 -24.43 2.12
CA ALA A 272 36.56 -25.61 1.55
C ALA A 272 37.79 -26.14 2.30
N GLN A 273 38.38 -25.39 3.26
CA GLN A 273 39.65 -25.79 3.89
C GLN A 273 39.84 -25.51 5.39
N GLU A 274 39.23 -24.47 5.96
CA GLU A 274 39.41 -24.12 7.38
C GLU A 274 38.05 -23.81 8.01
N ASP A 275 37.89 -24.11 9.31
CA ASP A 275 36.77 -23.60 10.12
C ASP A 275 37.00 -22.09 10.35
N VAL A 276 36.80 -21.28 9.30
CA VAL A 276 36.89 -19.82 9.35
C VAL A 276 35.81 -19.32 10.30
N ASN A 277 36.20 -18.87 11.51
CA ASN A 277 35.26 -18.36 12.50
C ASN A 277 35.23 -16.83 12.50
N LEU A 278 34.12 -16.26 12.03
CA LEU A 278 33.88 -14.81 12.00
C LEU A 278 33.05 -14.32 13.21
N GLU A 279 32.45 -15.22 14.01
CA GLU A 279 31.61 -14.87 15.16
C GLU A 279 32.27 -13.86 16.12
N PRO A 280 33.55 -14.02 16.53
CA PRO A 280 34.17 -13.10 17.49
C PRO A 280 34.28 -11.65 16.98
N LEU A 281 34.35 -11.45 15.66
CA LEU A 281 34.46 -10.14 15.03
C LEU A 281 33.09 -9.44 14.96
N PHE A 282 32.04 -10.19 14.64
CA PHE A 282 30.66 -9.68 14.72
C PHE A 282 30.25 -9.38 16.17
N GLU A 283 30.65 -10.23 17.12
CA GLU A 283 30.43 -10.02 18.55
C GLU A 283 31.16 -8.78 19.09
N LEU A 284 32.37 -8.49 18.59
CA LEU A 284 33.11 -7.27 18.94
C LEU A 284 32.38 -6.00 18.44
N ILE A 285 31.86 -6.02 17.21
CA ILE A 285 31.04 -4.93 16.65
C ILE A 285 29.77 -4.72 17.48
N ALA A 286 29.07 -5.80 17.80
CA ALA A 286 27.85 -5.77 18.60
C ALA A 286 28.12 -5.18 20.00
N LEU A 287 29.21 -5.59 20.66
CA LEU A 287 29.62 -5.05 21.95
C LEU A 287 29.97 -3.55 21.88
N GLN A 288 30.68 -3.08 20.86
CA GLN A 288 30.96 -1.65 20.70
C GLN A 288 29.67 -0.85 20.57
N ALA A 289 28.75 -1.25 19.69
CA ALA A 289 27.46 -0.57 19.51
C ALA A 289 26.65 -0.52 20.82
N LEU A 290 26.58 -1.62 21.57
CA LEU A 290 25.93 -1.68 22.89
C LEU A 290 26.57 -0.70 23.91
N THR A 291 27.90 -0.53 23.89
CA THR A 291 28.58 0.45 24.77
C THR A 291 28.31 1.90 24.37
N ARG A 292 27.90 2.16 23.12
CA ARG A 292 27.50 3.48 22.60
C ARG A 292 25.98 3.69 22.56
N ALA A 293 25.25 2.96 23.41
CA ALA A 293 23.80 3.06 23.56
C ALA A 293 22.97 2.73 22.30
N VAL A 294 23.53 1.98 21.35
CA VAL A 294 22.81 1.46 20.18
C VAL A 294 22.33 0.04 20.48
N PHE A 295 21.08 -0.27 20.14
CA PHE A 295 20.50 -1.60 20.32
C PHE A 295 21.05 -2.58 19.27
N ILE A 296 21.09 -3.86 19.60
CA ILE A 296 21.48 -4.92 18.66
C ILE A 296 20.30 -5.80 18.32
N VAL A 297 20.09 -6.05 17.03
CA VAL A 297 19.12 -7.00 16.50
C VAL A 297 19.89 -8.14 15.81
N PRO A 298 19.90 -9.36 16.36
CA PRO A 298 20.43 -10.51 15.65
C PRO A 298 19.70 -10.73 14.31
N LEU A 299 20.45 -11.03 13.24
CA LEU A 299 19.84 -11.47 11.97
C LEU A 299 19.11 -12.82 12.13
N THR A 300 19.53 -13.63 13.10
CA THR A 300 18.93 -14.92 13.44
C THR A 300 17.62 -14.74 14.21
N GLY A 301 16.62 -15.53 13.84
CA GLY A 301 15.30 -15.52 14.52
C GLY A 301 14.37 -14.36 14.12
N ILE A 302 14.68 -13.62 13.05
CA ILE A 302 13.75 -12.65 12.46
C ILE A 302 12.55 -13.38 11.83
N VAL A 303 11.34 -12.96 12.18
CA VAL A 303 10.07 -13.43 11.59
C VAL A 303 9.31 -12.22 11.04
N VAL A 304 9.22 -12.16 9.70
CA VAL A 304 8.53 -11.08 8.97
C VAL A 304 7.09 -11.49 8.66
N ASN A 305 6.14 -10.73 9.19
CA ASN A 305 4.71 -10.82 8.87
C ASN A 305 4.24 -9.47 8.27
N PHE A 306 2.99 -9.42 7.80
CA PHE A 306 2.46 -8.30 7.01
C PHE A 306 2.45 -6.91 7.68
N ALA A 307 2.53 -6.86 9.02
CA ALA A 307 2.46 -5.62 9.79
C ALA A 307 3.45 -5.60 10.96
N LYS A 308 4.30 -6.63 11.08
CA LYS A 308 5.24 -6.84 12.20
C LYS A 308 6.51 -7.50 11.70
N VAL A 309 7.65 -7.06 12.21
CA VAL A 309 8.91 -7.83 12.10
C VAL A 309 9.32 -8.20 13.50
N MET A 310 9.04 -9.43 13.88
CA MET A 310 9.42 -9.94 15.19
C MET A 310 10.88 -10.34 15.16
N ALA A 311 11.69 -9.77 16.05
CA ALA A 311 13.11 -10.07 16.16
C ALA A 311 13.56 -10.01 17.63
N TYR A 312 14.69 -10.66 17.92
CA TYR A 312 15.36 -10.45 19.20
C TYR A 312 16.00 -9.05 19.21
N MET A 313 15.82 -8.32 20.31
CA MET A 313 16.39 -6.99 20.49
C MET A 313 17.15 -6.95 21.81
N ILE A 314 18.45 -6.73 21.72
CA ILE A 314 19.38 -6.64 22.84
C ILE A 314 19.50 -5.16 23.22
N SER A 315 19.02 -4.82 24.41
CA SER A 315 19.03 -3.46 24.95
C SER A 315 20.42 -3.08 25.47
N PRO A 316 20.94 -1.90 25.10
CA PRO A 316 22.20 -1.42 25.63
C PRO A 316 22.09 -1.13 27.14
N ARG A 317 23.23 -1.09 27.81
CA ARG A 317 23.37 -0.72 29.21
C ARG A 317 24.50 0.29 29.35
N LEU A 318 24.39 1.18 30.34
CA LEU A 318 25.45 2.14 30.64
C LEU A 318 26.68 1.36 31.15
N THR A 319 27.70 1.22 30.31
CA THR A 319 28.87 0.37 30.56
C THR A 319 30.13 1.23 30.63
N VAL A 320 30.89 1.11 31.72
CA VAL A 320 32.18 1.82 31.87
C VAL A 320 33.28 1.00 31.19
N THR A 321 33.67 1.42 29.99
CA THR A 321 34.66 0.75 29.15
C THR A 321 36.09 1.25 29.44
N GLN A 322 36.84 0.55 30.29
CA GLN A 322 38.27 0.84 30.49
C GLN A 322 39.12 0.20 29.38
N ASN A 323 40.04 0.97 28.79
CA ASN A 323 40.99 0.53 27.74
C ASN A 323 40.36 -0.18 26.51
N PHE A 324 39.08 0.07 26.23
CA PHE A 324 38.35 -0.65 25.18
C PHE A 324 38.87 -0.37 23.76
N GLU A 325 39.41 0.82 23.49
CA GLU A 325 40.09 1.12 22.22
C GLU A 325 41.34 0.25 22.02
N SER A 326 42.19 0.11 23.05
CA SER A 326 43.35 -0.78 23.03
C SER A 326 42.95 -2.25 22.92
N PHE A 327 41.81 -2.62 23.51
CA PHE A 327 41.24 -3.95 23.42
C PHE A 327 40.73 -4.27 22.00
N MET A 328 40.00 -3.35 21.36
CA MET A 328 39.58 -3.48 19.96
C MET A 328 40.79 -3.57 19.02
N ALA A 329 41.79 -2.69 19.20
CA ALA A 329 43.01 -2.69 18.40
C ALA A 329 43.85 -3.98 18.55
N ALA A 330 43.71 -4.71 19.67
CA ALA A 330 44.35 -6.01 19.86
C ALA A 330 43.61 -7.19 19.20
N HIS A 331 42.35 -6.99 18.78
CA HIS A 331 41.50 -8.02 18.15
C HIS A 331 41.12 -7.69 16.71
N TRP A 332 41.54 -6.53 16.19
CA TRP A 332 41.20 -6.05 14.84
C TRP A 332 42.41 -5.42 14.13
N ASP A 333 42.90 -6.10 13.09
CA ASP A 333 44.00 -5.61 12.25
C ASP A 333 43.51 -4.49 11.32
N CYS A 334 43.75 -3.23 11.70
CA CYS A 334 43.26 -2.07 10.97
C CYS A 334 44.09 -1.76 9.71
N ASN A 335 43.49 -1.82 8.50
CA ASN A 335 44.20 -1.59 7.23
C ASN A 335 43.59 -0.47 6.37
N THR A 336 44.05 0.76 6.62
CA THR A 336 43.57 1.96 5.92
C THR A 336 43.79 1.99 4.41
N GLU A 337 44.64 1.13 3.82
CA GLU A 337 44.76 1.03 2.36
C GLU A 337 43.53 0.37 1.72
N LEU A 338 42.90 -0.60 2.39
CA LEU A 338 41.66 -1.25 1.91
C LEU A 338 40.50 -0.25 1.86
N LEU A 339 40.45 0.69 2.80
CA LEU A 339 39.46 1.76 2.82
C LEU A 339 39.66 2.75 1.65
N LYS A 340 40.91 3.01 1.25
CA LYS A 340 41.23 3.86 0.09
C LYS A 340 40.81 3.21 -1.21
N SER A 341 41.08 1.91 -1.41
CA SER A 341 40.65 1.20 -2.63
C SER A 341 39.13 1.11 -2.75
N ALA A 342 38.42 0.86 -1.65
CA ALA A 342 36.96 0.83 -1.65
C ALA A 342 36.31 2.19 -1.97
N LYS A 343 36.95 3.30 -1.56
CA LYS A 343 36.44 4.67 -1.82
C LYS A 343 36.88 5.24 -3.17
N ASN A 344 38.02 4.80 -3.70
CA ASN A 344 38.59 5.26 -4.97
C ASN A 344 38.98 4.05 -5.84
N PRO A 345 38.05 3.50 -6.64
CA PRO A 345 38.36 2.40 -7.57
C PRO A 345 39.43 2.83 -8.58
N SER A 346 40.31 1.89 -8.95
CA SER A 346 41.45 2.16 -9.85
C SER A 346 41.23 1.71 -11.29
N ILE A 347 40.15 0.98 -11.56
CA ILE A 347 39.80 0.44 -12.88
C ILE A 347 38.41 0.98 -13.27
N ALA A 348 38.32 1.70 -14.38
CA ALA A 348 37.03 2.09 -14.96
C ALA A 348 36.37 0.90 -15.68
N GLY A 349 35.08 0.66 -15.42
CA GLY A 349 34.28 -0.38 -16.05
C GLY A 349 33.60 0.03 -17.37
N SER A 350 33.78 1.28 -17.82
CA SER A 350 33.15 1.84 -19.03
C SER A 350 33.38 1.04 -20.32
N ASP A 351 34.50 0.32 -20.36
CA ASP A 351 34.98 -0.41 -21.54
C ASP A 351 34.49 -1.87 -21.56
N LEU A 352 33.78 -2.31 -20.52
CA LEU A 352 33.23 -3.65 -20.37
C LEU A 352 31.74 -3.67 -20.78
N LYS A 353 31.37 -4.57 -21.69
CA LYS A 353 29.99 -4.70 -22.19
C LYS A 353 29.21 -5.83 -21.52
N ASN A 354 29.89 -6.87 -21.03
CA ASN A 354 29.28 -8.03 -20.42
C ASN A 354 30.25 -8.78 -19.47
N VAL A 355 29.70 -9.77 -18.76
CA VAL A 355 30.42 -10.64 -17.82
C VAL A 355 31.56 -11.44 -18.50
N CYS A 356 31.46 -11.74 -19.79
CA CYS A 356 32.49 -12.47 -20.54
C CYS A 356 33.75 -11.62 -20.75
N GLU A 357 33.59 -10.34 -21.10
CA GLU A 357 34.72 -9.40 -21.23
C GLU A 357 35.39 -9.15 -19.87
N LEU A 358 34.61 -9.10 -18.78
CA LEU A 358 35.12 -9.05 -17.41
C LEU A 358 35.97 -10.29 -17.08
N TRP A 359 35.47 -11.50 -17.35
CA TRP A 359 36.24 -12.73 -17.14
C TRP A 359 37.51 -12.78 -18.00
N ALA A 360 37.47 -12.31 -19.25
CA ALA A 360 38.67 -12.24 -20.09
C ALA A 360 39.77 -11.35 -19.46
N LYS A 361 39.40 -10.18 -18.89
CA LYS A 361 40.36 -9.32 -18.16
C LYS A 361 40.90 -9.99 -16.89
N ILE A 362 40.06 -10.67 -16.13
CA ILE A 362 40.46 -11.42 -14.93
C ILE A 362 41.47 -12.54 -15.30
N ILE A 363 41.22 -13.27 -16.38
CA ILE A 363 42.11 -14.35 -16.86
C ILE A 363 43.47 -13.79 -17.30
N VAL A 364 43.53 -12.63 -17.97
CA VAL A 364 44.80 -11.96 -18.32
C VAL A 364 45.61 -11.61 -17.07
N GLU A 365 44.96 -11.12 -16.02
CA GLU A 365 45.66 -10.72 -14.79
C GLU A 365 46.20 -11.94 -14.03
N GLY A 366 45.39 -12.99 -13.86
CA GLY A 366 45.81 -14.26 -13.25
C GLY A 366 46.88 -14.97 -14.11
N GLY A 367 46.85 -14.71 -15.41
CA GLY A 367 47.82 -15.14 -16.40
C GLY A 367 49.25 -14.59 -16.20
N LYS A 368 49.50 -13.65 -15.29
CA LYS A 368 50.85 -13.08 -15.05
C LYS A 368 51.67 -13.84 -14.00
N GLY A 369 51.07 -14.75 -13.23
CA GLY A 369 51.76 -15.51 -12.17
C GLY A 369 52.50 -16.77 -12.64
N GLU A 370 53.51 -17.19 -11.87
CA GLU A 370 54.39 -18.34 -12.18
C GLU A 370 53.80 -19.72 -11.81
N ASN A 371 52.67 -19.80 -11.08
CA ASN A 371 52.16 -21.03 -10.44
C ASN A 371 51.02 -21.76 -11.20
N LYS A 372 51.02 -21.73 -12.53
CA LYS A 372 49.98 -22.37 -13.37
C LYS A 372 50.20 -23.87 -13.52
N SER A 373 49.12 -24.67 -13.59
CA SER A 373 49.23 -26.07 -14.04
C SER A 373 48.97 -26.24 -15.55
N ASP A 374 49.23 -27.44 -16.08
CA ASP A 374 48.83 -27.87 -17.43
C ASP A 374 47.31 -27.78 -17.69
N HIS A 375 46.51 -27.66 -16.63
CA HIS A 375 45.05 -27.51 -16.68
C HIS A 375 44.56 -26.04 -16.60
N TRP A 376 45.45 -25.06 -16.42
CA TRP A 376 45.10 -23.63 -16.31
C TRP A 376 44.30 -23.14 -17.52
N GLU A 377 44.76 -23.45 -18.73
CA GLU A 377 44.04 -23.03 -19.94
C GLU A 377 42.70 -23.79 -20.11
N SER A 378 42.60 -25.05 -19.66
CA SER A 378 41.32 -25.78 -19.66
C SER A 378 40.25 -25.08 -18.82
N ILE A 379 40.60 -24.67 -17.58
CA ILE A 379 39.63 -24.04 -16.67
C ILE A 379 39.28 -22.62 -17.09
N CYS A 380 40.25 -21.86 -17.65
CA CYS A 380 39.97 -20.55 -18.24
C CYS A 380 39.02 -20.64 -19.44
N CYS A 381 39.24 -21.62 -20.34
CA CYS A 381 38.32 -21.89 -21.45
C CYS A 381 36.92 -22.30 -20.96
N ALA A 382 36.83 -23.14 -19.92
CA ALA A 382 35.56 -23.56 -19.33
C ALA A 382 34.77 -22.37 -18.75
N VAL A 383 35.44 -21.45 -18.03
CA VAL A 383 34.80 -20.25 -17.44
C VAL A 383 34.34 -19.26 -18.51
N LEU A 384 35.17 -18.98 -19.53
CA LEU A 384 34.76 -18.13 -20.65
C LEU A 384 33.54 -18.72 -21.37
N LEU A 385 33.58 -20.01 -21.70
CA LEU A 385 32.49 -20.68 -22.42
C LEU A 385 31.20 -20.76 -21.57
N ALA A 386 31.30 -21.05 -20.26
CA ALA A 386 30.17 -21.02 -19.34
C ALA A 386 29.52 -19.62 -19.28
N SER A 387 30.33 -18.56 -19.15
CA SER A 387 29.82 -17.18 -19.12
C SER A 387 29.14 -16.79 -20.45
N LEU A 388 29.67 -17.24 -21.59
CA LEU A 388 29.12 -16.95 -22.91
C LEU A 388 27.78 -17.68 -23.14
N ILE A 389 27.66 -18.92 -22.67
CA ILE A 389 26.39 -19.65 -22.64
C ILE A 389 25.38 -18.94 -21.72
N GLY A 390 25.81 -18.46 -20.55
CA GLY A 390 24.99 -17.67 -19.65
C GLY A 390 24.41 -16.41 -20.30
N VAL A 391 25.23 -15.63 -21.02
CA VAL A 391 24.78 -14.43 -21.74
C VAL A 391 23.76 -14.74 -22.85
N HIS A 392 23.92 -15.84 -23.59
CA HIS A 392 23.04 -16.18 -24.73
C HIS A 392 21.79 -17.01 -24.37
N ARG A 393 21.82 -17.78 -23.27
CA ARG A 393 20.70 -18.67 -22.86
C ARG A 393 20.06 -18.30 -21.52
N GLY A 394 20.71 -17.48 -20.70
CA GLY A 394 20.23 -17.09 -19.36
C GLY A 394 19.87 -18.31 -18.50
N ALA A 395 18.64 -18.34 -17.99
CA ALA A 395 18.09 -19.45 -17.22
C ALA A 395 17.82 -20.72 -18.06
N GLN A 396 17.74 -20.62 -19.40
CA GLN A 396 17.48 -21.75 -20.31
C GLN A 396 18.76 -22.47 -20.77
N ARG A 397 19.87 -22.30 -20.05
CA ARG A 397 21.17 -22.93 -20.37
C ARG A 397 21.14 -24.44 -20.15
N VAL A 398 21.73 -25.18 -21.09
CA VAL A 398 21.86 -26.65 -21.01
C VAL A 398 23.13 -26.99 -20.24
N TYR A 399 23.06 -27.96 -19.32
CA TYR A 399 24.20 -28.42 -18.54
C TYR A 399 24.83 -29.66 -19.16
N ILE A 400 26.16 -29.69 -19.19
CA ILE A 400 26.93 -30.94 -19.31
C ILE A 400 27.14 -31.43 -17.88
N GLU A 401 26.76 -32.68 -17.61
CA GLU A 401 26.93 -33.26 -16.27
C GLU A 401 28.42 -33.45 -15.92
N PRO A 402 28.86 -33.02 -14.73
CA PRO A 402 30.14 -33.41 -14.12
C PRO A 402 30.40 -34.93 -14.22
N LYS A 403 31.59 -35.33 -14.66
CA LYS A 403 31.98 -36.76 -14.66
C LYS A 403 32.50 -37.14 -13.28
N GLU A 404 31.92 -38.17 -12.67
CA GLU A 404 32.34 -38.67 -11.34
C GLU A 404 33.84 -38.99 -11.27
N ASN A 405 34.42 -39.48 -12.39
CA ASN A 405 35.84 -39.80 -12.53
C ASN A 405 36.64 -38.72 -13.30
N GLY A 406 36.22 -37.45 -13.24
CA GLY A 406 36.91 -36.33 -13.88
C GLY A 406 38.36 -36.13 -13.36
N LYS A 407 39.26 -35.59 -14.20
CA LYS A 407 40.68 -35.32 -13.83
C LYS A 407 40.82 -34.08 -12.92
N ARG A 408 40.19 -34.12 -11.74
CA ARG A 408 40.07 -33.01 -10.80
C ARG A 408 41.10 -33.12 -9.67
N GLY A 409 42.38 -33.10 -10.04
CA GLY A 409 43.50 -33.18 -9.10
C GLY A 409 43.73 -31.88 -8.30
N LEU A 410 44.70 -31.92 -7.38
CA LEU A 410 45.15 -30.77 -6.58
C LEU A 410 45.49 -29.53 -7.43
N ASP A 411 46.05 -29.73 -8.62
CA ASP A 411 46.37 -28.67 -9.59
C ASP A 411 45.13 -27.91 -10.08
N VAL A 412 44.00 -28.59 -10.32
CA VAL A 412 42.74 -27.95 -10.74
C VAL A 412 42.15 -27.11 -9.62
N ILE A 413 42.27 -27.59 -8.38
CA ILE A 413 41.87 -26.84 -7.18
C ILE A 413 42.76 -25.60 -7.02
N ARG A 414 44.09 -25.71 -7.24
CA ARG A 414 45.02 -24.56 -7.23
C ARG A 414 44.64 -23.53 -8.30
N ASP A 415 44.40 -23.96 -9.53
CA ASP A 415 44.07 -23.05 -10.64
C ASP A 415 42.70 -22.38 -10.45
N ARG A 416 41.66 -23.11 -9.97
CA ARG A 416 40.36 -22.51 -9.59
C ARG A 416 40.55 -21.41 -8.54
N ARG A 417 41.38 -21.67 -7.51
CA ARG A 417 41.66 -20.68 -6.46
C ARG A 417 42.37 -19.46 -7.00
N LEU A 418 43.42 -19.64 -7.81
CA LEU A 418 44.13 -18.54 -8.44
C LEU A 418 43.17 -17.66 -9.26
N LEU A 419 42.25 -18.27 -10.01
CA LEU A 419 41.25 -17.55 -10.80
C LEU A 419 40.24 -16.78 -9.92
N LEU A 420 39.67 -17.39 -8.87
CA LEU A 420 38.73 -16.73 -7.96
C LEU A 420 39.40 -15.62 -7.12
N THR A 421 40.61 -15.84 -6.62
CA THR A 421 41.40 -14.80 -5.93
C THR A 421 41.75 -13.64 -6.86
N THR A 422 41.99 -13.91 -8.15
CA THR A 422 42.17 -12.84 -9.14
C THR A 422 40.88 -12.08 -9.40
N ALA A 423 39.73 -12.77 -9.47
CA ALA A 423 38.42 -12.14 -9.62
C ALA A 423 38.10 -11.19 -8.45
N VAL A 424 38.34 -11.61 -7.20
CA VAL A 424 38.26 -10.76 -6.00
C VAL A 424 39.09 -9.48 -6.16
N ASN A 425 40.38 -9.62 -6.46
CA ASN A 425 41.30 -8.49 -6.62
C ASN A 425 40.92 -7.54 -7.76
N TYR A 426 40.15 -8.00 -8.75
CA TYR A 426 39.66 -7.19 -9.86
C TYR A 426 38.35 -6.47 -9.50
N LEU A 427 37.39 -7.19 -8.90
CA LEU A 427 36.11 -6.64 -8.43
C LEU A 427 36.32 -5.52 -7.40
N ASP A 428 37.21 -5.71 -6.42
CA ASP A 428 37.52 -4.73 -5.37
C ASP A 428 38.19 -3.44 -5.92
N LYS A 429 38.65 -3.44 -7.17
CA LYS A 429 39.29 -2.28 -7.84
C LYS A 429 38.44 -1.63 -8.92
N LEU A 430 37.30 -2.24 -9.27
CA LEU A 430 36.48 -1.87 -10.42
C LEU A 430 35.38 -0.88 -10.02
N ASP A 431 35.24 0.22 -10.78
CA ASP A 431 34.18 1.20 -10.54
C ASP A 431 32.83 0.69 -11.04
N MET A 432 32.08 0.03 -10.13
CA MET A 432 30.74 -0.51 -10.40
C MET A 432 29.77 0.54 -10.96
N LYS A 433 29.92 1.84 -10.64
CA LYS A 433 29.04 2.90 -11.14
C LYS A 433 29.14 3.14 -12.65
N THR A 434 30.19 2.61 -13.29
CA THR A 434 30.43 2.75 -14.74
C THR A 434 29.98 1.53 -15.56
N ILE A 435 29.57 0.46 -14.88
CA ILE A 435 29.10 -0.79 -15.51
C ILE A 435 27.65 -0.62 -15.99
N LYS A 436 27.30 -1.30 -17.08
CA LYS A 436 25.95 -1.24 -17.71
C LYS A 436 25.25 -2.60 -17.82
N PHE A 437 25.75 -3.61 -17.14
CA PHE A 437 25.24 -4.98 -17.14
C PHE A 437 25.24 -5.53 -15.71
N ASP A 438 24.37 -6.50 -15.45
CA ASP A 438 24.29 -7.15 -14.15
C ASP A 438 25.37 -8.23 -13.98
N ILE A 439 25.84 -8.40 -12.74
CA ILE A 439 26.88 -9.37 -12.39
C ILE A 439 26.35 -10.56 -11.56
N PHE A 440 25.03 -10.71 -11.39
CA PHE A 440 24.45 -11.74 -10.53
C PHE A 440 24.80 -13.19 -10.97
N ASP A 441 25.02 -13.43 -12.26
CA ASP A 441 25.30 -14.76 -12.83
C ASP A 441 26.80 -14.94 -13.16
N MET A 442 27.70 -14.40 -12.33
CA MET A 442 29.14 -14.40 -12.58
C MET A 442 29.79 -15.78 -12.48
N TRP A 443 29.25 -16.73 -11.71
CA TRP A 443 29.82 -18.06 -11.51
C TRP A 443 28.77 -19.16 -11.42
N ASP A 444 28.78 -20.08 -12.40
CA ASP A 444 28.00 -21.31 -12.40
C ASP A 444 28.91 -22.52 -12.20
N GLY A 445 28.93 -23.06 -10.98
CA GLY A 445 29.85 -24.14 -10.59
C GLY A 445 29.63 -25.42 -11.42
N LYS A 446 28.36 -25.81 -11.63
CA LYS A 446 28.02 -27.05 -12.32
C LYS A 446 28.45 -27.00 -13.79
N LEU A 447 28.12 -25.91 -14.49
CA LEU A 447 28.45 -25.75 -15.90
C LEU A 447 29.96 -25.66 -16.13
N VAL A 448 30.68 -24.89 -15.29
CA VAL A 448 32.16 -24.78 -15.37
C VAL A 448 32.83 -26.13 -15.15
N LEU A 449 32.37 -26.91 -14.16
CA LEU A 449 32.94 -28.23 -13.85
C LEU A 449 32.65 -29.27 -14.93
N GLY A 450 31.44 -29.28 -15.51
CA GLY A 450 31.10 -30.16 -16.64
C GLY A 450 31.91 -29.84 -17.90
N LEU A 451 32.01 -28.56 -18.26
CA LEU A 451 32.83 -28.10 -19.39
C LEU A 451 34.31 -28.42 -19.18
N PHE A 452 34.85 -28.23 -17.97
CA PHE A 452 36.25 -28.56 -17.66
C PHE A 452 36.57 -30.03 -17.93
N ASP A 453 35.72 -30.96 -17.47
CA ASP A 453 35.93 -32.40 -17.69
C ASP A 453 35.89 -32.76 -19.17
N ALA A 454 34.94 -32.19 -19.93
CA ALA A 454 34.79 -32.43 -21.36
C ALA A 454 35.97 -31.86 -22.17
N ILE A 455 36.45 -30.65 -21.83
CA ILE A 455 37.68 -30.07 -22.41
C ILE A 455 38.91 -30.93 -22.09
N CYS A 456 39.00 -31.48 -20.87
CA CYS A 456 40.09 -32.39 -20.49
C CYS A 456 39.99 -33.80 -21.10
N ALA A 457 38.81 -34.17 -21.61
CA ALA A 457 38.56 -35.38 -22.38
C ALA A 457 38.73 -35.18 -23.91
N ASN A 458 39.03 -33.95 -24.36
CA ASN A 458 39.07 -33.55 -25.78
C ASN A 458 37.74 -33.78 -26.52
N GLU A 459 36.61 -33.57 -25.85
CA GLU A 459 35.28 -33.65 -26.46
C GLU A 459 34.93 -32.37 -27.23
N ASN A 460 34.05 -32.50 -28.23
CA ASN A 460 33.51 -31.35 -28.97
C ASN A 460 32.55 -30.59 -28.06
N VAL A 461 32.92 -29.38 -27.65
CA VAL A 461 32.16 -28.58 -26.66
C VAL A 461 31.91 -27.13 -27.07
N LEU A 462 32.68 -26.57 -28.03
CA LEU A 462 32.52 -25.18 -28.46
C LEU A 462 31.41 -25.11 -29.52
N PRO A 463 30.20 -24.58 -29.25
CA PRO A 463 29.11 -24.59 -30.24
C PRO A 463 29.48 -23.78 -31.47
N TYR A 464 29.18 -24.29 -32.66
CA TYR A 464 29.56 -23.65 -33.93
C TYR A 464 29.18 -22.16 -34.00
N ARG A 465 27.94 -21.81 -33.61
CA ARG A 465 27.48 -20.40 -33.56
C ARG A 465 28.28 -19.46 -32.65
N LEU A 466 28.93 -19.98 -31.60
CA LEU A 466 29.71 -19.17 -30.66
C LEU A 466 31.19 -19.05 -31.06
N GLN A 467 31.62 -19.69 -32.14
CA GLN A 467 33.03 -19.79 -32.51
C GLN A 467 33.71 -18.43 -32.70
N GLU A 468 33.05 -17.46 -33.34
CA GLU A 468 33.65 -16.13 -33.60
C GLU A 468 33.75 -15.28 -32.31
N GLU A 469 32.71 -15.30 -31.46
CA GLU A 469 32.70 -14.58 -30.19
C GLU A 469 33.70 -15.18 -29.20
N PHE A 470 33.71 -16.52 -29.08
CA PHE A 470 34.69 -17.22 -28.26
C PHE A 470 36.11 -16.98 -28.76
N ALA A 471 36.38 -16.98 -30.07
CA ALA A 471 37.71 -16.68 -30.60
C ALA A 471 38.20 -15.27 -30.23
N LYS A 472 37.31 -14.26 -30.26
CA LYS A 472 37.63 -12.89 -29.81
C LYS A 472 37.96 -12.85 -28.32
N LEU A 473 37.15 -13.50 -27.48
CA LEU A 473 37.35 -13.56 -26.03
C LEU A 473 38.60 -14.37 -25.64
N HIS A 474 38.85 -15.50 -26.31
CA HIS A 474 40.01 -16.36 -26.11
C HIS A 474 41.32 -15.65 -26.46
N ALA A 475 41.33 -14.91 -27.58
CA ALA A 475 42.45 -14.05 -27.96
C ALA A 475 42.64 -12.89 -26.96
N ALA A 476 41.55 -12.24 -26.52
CA ALA A 476 41.60 -11.19 -25.50
C ALA A 476 42.07 -11.68 -24.13
N ALA A 477 41.82 -12.96 -23.80
CA ALA A 477 42.27 -13.64 -22.59
C ALA A 477 43.71 -14.16 -22.67
N GLY A 478 44.35 -14.12 -23.85
CA GLY A 478 45.73 -14.59 -24.05
C GLY A 478 45.90 -16.11 -23.99
N LEU A 479 44.84 -16.87 -24.25
CA LEU A 479 44.85 -18.34 -24.22
C LEU A 479 45.34 -18.93 -25.56
N THR A 480 45.88 -20.14 -25.53
CA THR A 480 46.47 -20.81 -26.72
C THR A 480 45.84 -22.18 -27.02
N LYS A 481 45.19 -22.82 -26.05
CA LYS A 481 44.60 -24.14 -26.14
C LYS A 481 43.40 -24.19 -27.12
N PRO A 482 43.47 -24.93 -28.23
CA PRO A 482 42.34 -25.07 -29.13
C PRO A 482 41.20 -25.86 -28.47
N LEU A 483 39.95 -25.44 -28.70
CA LEU A 483 38.75 -26.20 -28.39
C LEU A 483 38.19 -26.84 -29.67
N ALA A 484 37.71 -28.08 -29.56
CA ALA A 484 37.03 -28.75 -30.65
C ALA A 484 35.59 -28.22 -30.80
N THR A 485 35.23 -27.86 -32.03
CA THR A 485 33.92 -27.30 -32.37
C THR A 485 32.84 -28.38 -32.36
N ASP A 486 31.76 -28.14 -31.61
CA ASP A 486 30.56 -28.97 -31.61
C ASP A 486 29.61 -28.50 -32.72
N VAL A 487 29.56 -29.30 -33.78
CA VAL A 487 28.66 -29.10 -34.93
C VAL A 487 27.24 -29.57 -34.60
N ASP A 488 27.09 -30.47 -33.62
CA ASP A 488 25.78 -30.93 -33.12
C ASP A 488 25.10 -29.89 -32.21
N GLU A 489 25.82 -28.82 -31.85
CA GLU A 489 25.39 -27.71 -30.99
C GLU A 489 24.66 -28.13 -29.69
N LYS A 490 25.14 -29.18 -28.99
CA LYS A 490 24.47 -29.81 -27.84
C LYS A 490 24.09 -28.84 -26.72
N LEU A 491 24.93 -27.84 -26.46
CA LEU A 491 24.68 -26.79 -25.44
C LEU A 491 23.64 -25.74 -25.89
N PHE A 492 23.36 -25.68 -27.19
CA PHE A 492 22.34 -24.83 -27.82
C PHE A 492 21.18 -25.62 -28.42
N ALA A 493 21.13 -26.93 -28.16
CA ALA A 493 20.00 -27.76 -28.50
C ALA A 493 18.70 -27.07 -28.04
N PRO A 494 17.60 -27.23 -28.79
CA PRO A 494 16.28 -26.97 -28.24
C PRO A 494 16.21 -27.67 -26.88
N PHE A 495 15.68 -26.99 -25.87
CA PHE A 495 15.34 -27.69 -24.64
C PHE A 495 14.51 -28.91 -25.06
N GLN A 496 14.84 -30.11 -24.56
CA GLN A 496 13.97 -31.26 -24.76
C GLN A 496 12.65 -30.85 -24.12
N GLU A 497 11.63 -30.57 -24.95
CA GLU A 497 10.30 -30.32 -24.45
C GLU A 497 9.93 -31.54 -23.61
N LEU A 498 9.89 -31.37 -22.29
CA LEU A 498 8.89 -32.05 -21.46
C LEU A 498 7.60 -31.91 -22.25
N GLU A 499 7.06 -33.03 -22.75
CA GLU A 499 6.03 -33.00 -23.79
C GLU A 499 4.90 -32.08 -23.35
N ASN A 500 4.79 -30.93 -24.01
CA ASN A 500 3.75 -29.98 -23.67
C ASN A 500 2.41 -30.65 -24.02
N PRO A 501 1.53 -30.92 -23.03
CA PRO A 501 0.27 -31.64 -23.27
C PRO A 501 -0.65 -30.92 -24.27
N LEU A 502 -0.34 -29.65 -24.58
CA LEU A 502 -1.03 -28.82 -25.56
C LEU A 502 -0.63 -29.08 -27.03
N LYS A 503 0.28 -30.03 -27.32
CA LYS A 503 0.74 -30.37 -28.69
C LYS A 503 -0.35 -30.83 -29.67
N THR A 504 -1.59 -31.01 -29.21
CA THR A 504 -2.75 -31.44 -29.99
C THR A 504 -3.64 -30.31 -30.50
N LEU A 505 -3.40 -29.04 -30.11
CA LEU A 505 -4.28 -27.92 -30.44
C LEU A 505 -3.83 -27.12 -31.69
N PRO A 506 -4.71 -26.93 -32.69
CA PRO A 506 -4.43 -26.07 -33.84
C PRO A 506 -4.71 -24.58 -33.53
N PHE A 507 -4.23 -23.72 -34.43
CA PHE A 507 -4.30 -22.23 -34.48
C PHE A 507 -3.20 -21.46 -33.73
N PHE A 508 -2.58 -20.52 -34.47
CA PHE A 508 -1.70 -19.50 -33.91
C PHE A 508 -2.50 -18.53 -33.02
N TYR A 509 -1.98 -18.26 -31.82
CA TYR A 509 -2.54 -17.25 -30.94
C TYR A 509 -2.28 -15.83 -31.47
N GLU A 510 -3.29 -14.97 -31.39
CA GLU A 510 -3.19 -13.55 -31.74
C GLU A 510 -2.22 -12.84 -30.77
N ILE A 511 -0.99 -12.55 -31.21
CA ILE A 511 0.00 -11.84 -30.38
C ILE A 511 -0.45 -10.39 -30.17
N LYS A 512 -0.95 -10.10 -28.97
CA LYS A 512 -1.30 -8.74 -28.50
C LYS A 512 -0.11 -8.12 -27.78
N SER A 513 0.86 -7.64 -28.55
CA SER A 513 2.01 -6.90 -28.02
C SER A 513 1.85 -5.39 -28.27
N PRO A 514 1.78 -4.55 -27.21
CA PRO A 514 1.71 -3.10 -27.36
C PRO A 514 2.92 -2.51 -28.13
N MET A 515 4.09 -3.16 -28.05
CA MET A 515 5.29 -2.78 -28.81
C MET A 515 5.08 -3.01 -30.31
N LEU A 516 4.63 -4.20 -30.72
CA LEU A 516 4.34 -4.50 -32.13
C LEU A 516 3.20 -3.62 -32.66
N ASP A 517 2.22 -3.30 -31.83
CA ASP A 517 1.15 -2.36 -32.19
C ASP A 517 1.65 -0.91 -32.38
N LYS A 518 2.57 -0.43 -31.51
CA LYS A 518 3.09 0.95 -31.54
C LYS A 518 4.12 1.20 -32.65
N TYR A 519 4.86 0.17 -33.06
CA TYR A 519 5.98 0.31 -34.01
C TYR A 519 5.81 -0.46 -35.32
N CYS A 520 4.98 -1.51 -35.36
CA CYS A 520 4.92 -2.50 -36.44
C CYS A 520 3.47 -2.92 -36.81
N PRO A 521 2.46 -2.01 -36.83
CA PRO A 521 1.04 -2.38 -36.94
C PRO A 521 0.68 -3.16 -38.21
N GLU A 522 1.51 -3.10 -39.25
CA GLU A 522 1.38 -3.83 -40.50
C GLU A 522 1.43 -5.37 -40.28
N MET A 523 2.13 -5.86 -39.23
CA MET A 523 2.12 -7.28 -38.87
C MET A 523 0.73 -7.82 -38.47
N LYS A 524 -0.18 -6.95 -38.00
CA LYS A 524 -1.57 -7.32 -37.71
C LYS A 524 -2.42 -7.56 -38.95
N GLU A 525 -1.95 -7.24 -40.15
CA GLU A 525 -2.62 -7.65 -41.39
C GLU A 525 -2.10 -9.00 -41.89
N ALA A 526 -0.80 -9.27 -41.72
CA ALA A 526 -0.20 -10.57 -41.99
C ALA A 526 -0.83 -11.71 -41.15
N SER A 527 -1.14 -11.47 -39.87
CA SER A 527 -1.82 -12.49 -39.04
C SER A 527 -3.27 -12.79 -39.47
N LYS A 528 -3.96 -11.83 -40.11
CA LYS A 528 -5.33 -12.06 -40.61
C LYS A 528 -5.36 -12.91 -41.88
N LEU A 529 -4.30 -12.83 -42.70
CA LEU A 529 -4.13 -13.67 -43.90
C LEU A 529 -4.05 -15.17 -43.55
N ALA A 530 -3.64 -15.53 -42.34
CA ALA A 530 -3.58 -16.92 -41.87
C ALA A 530 -4.95 -17.61 -41.68
N HIS A 531 -6.06 -16.87 -41.77
CA HIS A 531 -7.41 -17.44 -41.67
C HIS A 531 -8.11 -17.65 -43.03
N HIS A 532 -7.50 -17.26 -44.15
CA HIS A 532 -8.01 -17.55 -45.49
C HIS A 532 -7.22 -18.70 -46.14
N VAL A 533 -7.70 -19.92 -45.90
CA VAL A 533 -7.33 -21.10 -46.71
C VAL A 533 -8.39 -21.26 -47.80
N ASP A 534 -8.08 -20.79 -49.01
CA ASP A 534 -8.83 -21.22 -50.20
C ASP A 534 -8.49 -22.69 -50.51
N GLU A 535 -9.44 -23.43 -51.10
CA GLU A 535 -9.40 -24.90 -51.25
C GLU A 535 -8.24 -25.45 -52.13
N LYS A 536 -7.31 -24.59 -52.60
CA LYS A 536 -6.19 -24.96 -53.47
C LYS A 536 -4.90 -24.20 -53.15
N GLY A 537 -4.29 -24.52 -52.01
CA GLY A 537 -2.83 -24.39 -51.86
C GLY A 537 -2.35 -23.78 -50.55
N ILE A 538 -1.17 -24.23 -50.14
CA ILE A 538 -0.43 -23.72 -48.99
C ILE A 538 -0.11 -22.23 -49.23
N VAL A 539 -0.55 -21.36 -48.33
CA VAL A 539 -0.13 -19.95 -48.33
C VAL A 539 1.35 -19.88 -47.98
N ASP A 540 2.16 -19.26 -48.84
CA ASP A 540 3.56 -18.99 -48.53
C ASP A 540 3.66 -17.83 -47.53
N TYR A 541 3.63 -18.20 -46.25
CA TYR A 541 3.76 -17.28 -45.13
C TYR A 541 5.10 -16.52 -45.15
N ALA A 542 6.17 -17.10 -45.69
CA ALA A 542 7.47 -16.44 -45.78
C ALA A 542 7.44 -15.32 -46.82
N GLN A 543 6.84 -15.54 -47.98
CA GLN A 543 6.66 -14.51 -49.02
C GLN A 543 5.75 -13.37 -48.54
N ALA A 544 4.68 -13.67 -47.81
CA ALA A 544 3.80 -12.66 -47.20
C ALA A 544 4.54 -11.82 -46.15
N TYR A 545 5.33 -12.45 -45.28
CA TYR A 545 6.15 -11.77 -44.26
C TYR A 545 7.28 -10.95 -44.89
N HIS A 546 7.89 -11.43 -45.97
CA HIS A 546 8.92 -10.71 -46.72
C HIS A 546 8.38 -9.43 -47.37
N ASN A 547 7.19 -9.51 -47.99
CA ASN A 547 6.52 -8.33 -48.55
C ASN A 547 6.10 -7.31 -47.47
N ALA A 548 5.75 -7.78 -46.26
CA ALA A 548 5.43 -6.91 -45.11
C ALA A 548 6.68 -6.39 -44.36
N GLY A 549 7.84 -7.05 -44.51
CA GLY A 549 9.10 -6.75 -43.82
C GLY A 549 9.99 -5.71 -44.52
N MET A 550 9.54 -5.14 -45.64
CA MET A 550 10.22 -4.05 -46.36
C MET A 550 10.02 -2.71 -45.62
N TRP A 551 10.62 -2.57 -44.44
CA TRP A 551 10.47 -1.37 -43.61
C TRP A 551 11.49 -0.28 -43.92
N ASN A 552 10.98 0.95 -44.07
CA ASN A 552 11.74 2.15 -43.75
C ASN A 552 11.49 2.49 -42.27
N LEU A 553 12.56 2.65 -41.49
CA LEU A 553 12.46 3.20 -40.13
C LEU A 553 11.77 4.57 -40.19
N ARG A 554 10.64 4.72 -39.48
CA ARG A 554 9.97 6.02 -39.34
C ARG A 554 10.87 6.95 -38.54
N GLU A 555 10.93 8.23 -38.92
CA GLU A 555 11.72 9.24 -38.20
C GLU A 555 11.32 9.31 -36.71
N ILE A 556 12.28 9.70 -35.86
CA ILE A 556 12.05 9.91 -34.42
C ILE A 556 11.28 11.23 -34.25
N ASP A 557 9.99 11.18 -34.54
CA ASP A 557 9.03 12.19 -34.13
C ASP A 557 8.88 12.19 -32.61
N ASP A 558 8.91 13.38 -32.01
CA ASP A 558 8.51 13.64 -30.62
C ASP A 558 7.16 12.95 -30.34
N ASP A 559 7.07 12.13 -29.28
CA ASP A 559 5.93 11.22 -29.03
C ASP A 559 4.58 12.00 -29.02
N VAL A 560 4.58 13.25 -28.52
CA VAL A 560 3.39 14.12 -28.53
C VAL A 560 2.94 14.45 -29.96
N ILE A 561 3.88 14.71 -30.86
CA ILE A 561 3.60 14.93 -32.29
C ILE A 561 3.19 13.62 -32.96
N LYS A 562 3.84 12.50 -32.63
CA LYS A 562 3.54 11.17 -33.19
C LYS A 562 2.08 10.77 -32.95
N HIS A 563 1.56 11.01 -31.74
CA HIS A 563 0.14 10.79 -31.44
C HIS A 563 -0.77 11.69 -32.30
N ASN A 564 -0.48 12.99 -32.41
CA ASN A 564 -1.28 13.92 -33.23
C ASN A 564 -1.23 13.59 -34.74
N LYS A 565 -0.05 13.26 -35.27
CA LYS A 565 0.15 12.83 -36.68
C LYS A 565 -0.64 11.55 -37.01
N ASN A 566 -0.63 10.56 -36.10
CA ASN A 566 -1.42 9.34 -36.28
C ASN A 566 -2.93 9.62 -36.32
N GLU A 567 -3.43 10.55 -35.50
CA GLU A 567 -4.84 10.98 -35.56
C GLU A 567 -5.18 11.69 -36.87
N VAL A 568 -4.34 12.63 -37.32
CA VAL A 568 -4.53 13.34 -38.60
C VAL A 568 -4.50 12.36 -39.78
N ALA A 569 -3.56 11.41 -39.81
CA ALA A 569 -3.52 10.35 -40.81
C ALA A 569 -4.82 9.51 -40.84
N SER A 570 -5.40 9.20 -39.67
CA SER A 570 -6.70 8.50 -39.58
C SER A 570 -7.89 9.30 -40.10
N ALA A 571 -7.75 10.62 -40.29
CA ALA A 571 -8.78 11.49 -40.86
C ALA A 571 -8.67 11.63 -42.39
N VAL A 572 -7.48 11.44 -42.98
CA VAL A 572 -7.21 11.51 -44.43
C VAL A 572 -7.41 10.13 -45.10
N VAL A 573 -8.35 9.34 -44.59
CA VAL A 573 -8.70 8.03 -45.17
C VAL A 573 -9.59 8.26 -46.39
N GLU A 574 -9.00 8.13 -47.58
CA GLU A 574 -9.70 8.27 -48.86
C GLU A 574 -10.67 7.12 -49.14
N ASP A 575 -10.38 5.90 -48.66
CA ASP A 575 -11.30 4.77 -48.82
C ASP A 575 -12.58 4.94 -47.98
N HIS A 576 -13.72 4.83 -48.66
CA HIS A 576 -15.04 5.01 -48.08
C HIS A 576 -15.39 3.94 -47.04
N TRP A 577 -14.89 2.70 -47.16
CA TRP A 577 -15.18 1.64 -46.19
C TRP A 577 -14.37 1.83 -44.89
N GLN A 578 -13.06 2.07 -44.99
CA GLN A 578 -12.19 2.36 -43.85
C GLN A 578 -12.67 3.61 -43.12
N ARG A 579 -13.00 4.70 -43.84
CA ARG A 579 -13.57 5.92 -43.27
C ARG A 579 -14.86 5.64 -42.49
N ARG A 580 -15.77 4.80 -43.02
CA ARG A 580 -16.99 4.38 -42.33
C ARG A 580 -16.70 3.55 -41.07
N ARG A 581 -15.63 2.75 -41.05
CA ARG A 581 -15.19 1.98 -39.87
C ARG A 581 -14.62 2.88 -38.76
N VAL A 582 -13.75 3.82 -39.11
CA VAL A 582 -13.20 4.82 -38.16
C VAL A 582 -14.33 5.68 -37.57
N LEU A 583 -15.28 6.15 -38.39
CA LEU A 583 -16.44 6.90 -37.92
C LEU A 583 -17.33 6.09 -36.96
N LYS A 584 -17.54 4.79 -37.21
CA LYS A 584 -18.24 3.89 -36.28
C LYS A 584 -17.50 3.75 -34.95
N GLN A 585 -16.17 3.64 -34.95
CA GLN A 585 -15.38 3.58 -33.70
C GLN A 585 -15.46 4.89 -32.91
N LYS A 586 -15.31 6.06 -33.57
CA LYS A 586 -15.51 7.36 -32.91
C LYS A 586 -16.93 7.52 -32.36
N GLN A 587 -17.96 7.02 -33.07
CA GLN A 587 -19.34 7.03 -32.58
C GLN A 587 -19.56 6.07 -31.40
N ALA A 588 -18.89 4.91 -31.38
CA ALA A 588 -18.94 3.97 -30.26
C ALA A 588 -18.26 4.55 -29.00
N LEU A 589 -17.09 5.18 -29.15
CA LEU A 589 -16.39 5.87 -28.06
C LEU A 589 -17.22 7.05 -27.51
N SER A 590 -17.84 7.84 -28.39
CA SER A 590 -18.74 8.93 -27.98
C SER A 590 -19.95 8.40 -27.19
N LYS A 591 -20.58 7.29 -27.64
CA LYS A 591 -21.65 6.62 -26.89
C LYS A 591 -21.18 6.04 -25.56
N TRP A 592 -19.95 5.52 -25.49
CA TRP A 592 -19.38 5.02 -24.25
C TRP A 592 -19.20 6.16 -23.23
N TYR A 593 -18.60 7.28 -23.64
CA TYR A 593 -18.53 8.48 -22.79
C TYR A 593 -19.92 8.99 -22.40
N GLU A 594 -20.91 8.97 -23.29
CA GLU A 594 -22.29 9.34 -22.98
C GLU A 594 -22.92 8.43 -21.91
N LEU A 595 -22.79 7.10 -22.06
CA LEU A 595 -23.30 6.13 -21.09
C LEU A 595 -22.59 6.24 -19.74
N PHE A 596 -21.26 6.34 -19.75
CA PHE A 596 -20.44 6.46 -18.55
C PHE A 596 -20.69 7.78 -17.80
N ALA A 597 -20.77 8.90 -18.52
CA ALA A 597 -21.17 10.20 -17.97
C ALA A 597 -22.56 10.17 -17.33
N ASN A 598 -23.55 9.57 -18.02
CA ASN A 598 -24.91 9.43 -17.50
C ASN A 598 -24.99 8.47 -16.29
N ALA A 599 -24.04 7.54 -16.13
CA ALA A 599 -23.91 6.68 -14.96
C ALA A 599 -23.25 7.40 -13.77
N LEU A 600 -22.23 8.22 -14.03
CA LEU A 600 -21.53 9.02 -13.01
C LEU A 600 -22.40 10.12 -12.40
N GLU A 601 -23.11 10.90 -13.24
CA GLU A 601 -23.84 12.10 -12.78
C GLU A 601 -25.37 11.92 -12.75
N GLY A 602 -25.88 10.79 -13.25
CA GLY A 602 -27.31 10.56 -13.45
C GLY A 602 -27.86 11.22 -14.73
N LYS A 603 -29.04 10.81 -15.19
CA LYS A 603 -29.68 11.42 -16.37
C LYS A 603 -30.18 12.83 -16.04
N ASN A 604 -29.73 13.82 -16.83
CA ASN A 604 -30.17 15.23 -16.85
C ASN A 604 -29.73 16.11 -15.64
N SER A 605 -28.60 15.79 -15.02
CA SER A 605 -27.95 16.59 -13.98
C SER A 605 -27.28 17.86 -14.52
N ASN A 606 -28.06 18.93 -14.73
CA ASN A 606 -27.51 20.28 -15.00
C ASN A 606 -26.91 20.92 -13.71
N LEU A 607 -26.03 20.19 -13.01
CA LEU A 607 -25.53 20.45 -11.65
C LEU A 607 -24.38 21.48 -11.56
N LEU A 608 -23.99 22.10 -12.68
CA LEU A 608 -23.05 23.23 -12.62
C LEU A 608 -23.15 24.20 -13.81
N VAL A 609 -23.55 23.71 -14.99
CA VAL A 609 -23.41 24.43 -16.27
C VAL A 609 -24.75 24.65 -16.96
N ASP A 610 -25.05 25.92 -17.25
CA ASP A 610 -26.12 26.34 -18.16
C ASP A 610 -25.58 27.46 -19.07
N PHE A 611 -24.98 27.08 -20.20
CA PHE A 611 -24.44 28.02 -21.20
C PHE A 611 -25.51 28.95 -21.81
N SER A 612 -26.81 28.72 -21.56
CA SER A 612 -27.87 29.67 -21.97
C SER A 612 -27.98 30.89 -21.04
N ARG A 613 -27.33 30.87 -19.87
CA ARG A 613 -27.29 31.96 -18.91
C ARG A 613 -25.95 32.68 -18.94
N VAL A 614 -25.98 33.98 -19.22
CA VAL A 614 -24.84 34.87 -18.97
C VAL A 614 -24.90 35.35 -17.51
N PRO A 615 -23.89 35.08 -16.66
CA PRO A 615 -23.87 35.58 -15.30
C PRO A 615 -23.80 37.12 -15.27
N LYS A 616 -24.49 37.74 -14.31
CA LYS A 616 -24.44 39.20 -14.13
C LYS A 616 -23.03 39.63 -13.71
N GLY A 617 -22.30 40.27 -14.63
CA GLY A 617 -20.94 40.74 -14.40
C GLY A 617 -20.00 40.49 -15.58
N PHE A 618 -20.34 39.57 -16.48
CA PHE A 618 -19.65 39.42 -17.77
C PHE A 618 -20.04 40.58 -18.69
N ALA A 619 -19.13 41.54 -18.86
CA ALA A 619 -19.29 42.65 -19.78
C ALA A 619 -19.26 42.13 -21.23
N ARG A 620 -20.17 42.65 -22.07
CA ARG A 620 -20.00 42.60 -23.53
C ARG A 620 -18.75 43.38 -23.93
N SER A 621 -18.08 42.96 -24.99
CA SER A 621 -17.01 43.75 -25.59
C SER A 621 -17.56 45.09 -26.12
N GLU A 622 -16.77 46.16 -25.98
CA GLU A 622 -17.15 47.53 -26.32
C GLU A 622 -17.46 47.72 -27.83
N GLU A 623 -17.10 46.75 -28.67
CA GLU A 623 -17.34 46.74 -30.11
C GLU A 623 -18.81 46.45 -30.49
N GLU A 624 -19.59 45.73 -29.66
CA GLU A 624 -21.03 45.51 -29.93
C GLU A 624 -21.90 46.72 -29.55
N GLU A 625 -21.54 47.49 -28.52
CA GLU A 625 -22.31 48.68 -28.13
C GLU A 625 -22.23 49.79 -29.18
N ALA A 626 -21.14 49.88 -29.95
CA ALA A 626 -21.00 50.81 -31.07
C ALA A 626 -22.05 50.58 -32.19
N ALA A 627 -22.58 49.35 -32.33
CA ALA A 627 -23.59 49.02 -33.33
C ALA A 627 -25.04 49.33 -32.85
N GLU A 628 -25.35 49.17 -31.56
CA GLU A 628 -26.67 49.51 -31.01
C GLU A 628 -26.83 51.00 -30.63
N ALA A 629 -25.74 51.72 -30.36
CA ALA A 629 -25.76 53.13 -29.97
C ALA A 629 -26.37 54.08 -31.04
N ASN A 630 -26.45 53.66 -32.31
CA ASN A 630 -26.94 54.50 -33.40
C ASN A 630 -28.49 54.52 -33.57
N LYS A 631 -29.25 53.96 -32.60
CA LYS A 631 -30.72 54.00 -32.58
C LYS A 631 -31.33 54.38 -31.21
N LYS A 632 -30.95 55.54 -30.66
CA LYS A 632 -31.79 56.35 -29.72
C LYS A 632 -31.21 57.74 -29.43
N SER A 633 -31.37 58.67 -30.37
CA SER A 633 -31.23 60.10 -30.08
C SER A 633 -32.56 60.69 -29.59
N GLY A 634 -32.59 61.27 -28.38
CA GLY A 634 -33.83 61.83 -27.83
C GLY A 634 -33.77 62.38 -26.41
N LYS A 635 -33.18 63.59 -26.26
CA LYS A 635 -33.45 64.69 -25.28
C LYS A 635 -34.24 64.34 -24.00
N GLY A 636 -33.88 64.75 -22.78
CA GLY A 636 -32.89 65.66 -22.17
C GLY A 636 -33.13 65.59 -20.63
N TRP A 637 -32.67 66.44 -19.70
CA TRP A 637 -31.78 67.61 -19.60
C TRP A 637 -31.27 67.59 -18.12
N ALA A 638 -30.17 68.27 -17.78
CA ALA A 638 -29.59 68.51 -16.44
C ALA A 638 -30.56 68.54 -15.23
N GLY A 639 -30.17 68.22 -13.99
CA GLY A 639 -28.82 68.04 -13.42
C GLY A 639 -28.58 69.04 -12.28
N GLN A 640 -28.37 68.55 -11.05
CA GLN A 640 -27.78 69.33 -9.93
C GLN A 640 -27.32 68.43 -8.77
N LYS A 641 -26.17 68.78 -8.19
CA LYS A 641 -25.64 68.42 -6.86
C LYS A 641 -25.58 69.72 -6.03
N PRO A 642 -25.21 69.71 -4.73
CA PRO A 642 -25.57 68.78 -3.64
C PRO A 642 -26.12 69.56 -2.41
N GLY A 643 -26.62 68.86 -1.40
CA GLY A 643 -26.98 69.48 -0.10
C GLY A 643 -27.36 68.42 0.94
N GLY A 644 -26.84 68.53 2.16
CA GLY A 644 -27.00 67.51 3.20
C GLY A 644 -27.93 67.92 4.35
N GLY A 645 -28.13 67.00 5.30
CA GLY A 645 -28.60 67.31 6.65
C GLY A 645 -29.79 66.49 7.17
N GLY A 646 -29.61 65.92 8.38
CA GLY A 646 -30.70 65.72 9.35
C GLY A 646 -31.63 64.51 9.14
N GLY A 647 -31.50 63.49 9.99
CA GLY A 647 -32.40 62.33 9.97
C GLY A 647 -33.77 62.56 10.62
N LYS A 648 -34.77 61.77 10.19
CA LYS A 648 -35.99 61.45 10.94
C LYS A 648 -36.55 60.11 10.46
N LYS A 649 -37.16 59.34 11.38
CA LYS A 649 -37.76 58.02 11.10
C LYS A 649 -38.84 58.14 10.01
N GLY A 650 -38.68 57.42 8.90
CA GLY A 650 -39.68 57.33 7.83
C GLY A 650 -40.51 56.03 7.94
N LYS A 651 -41.83 56.14 7.74
CA LYS A 651 -42.67 55.00 7.34
C LYS A 651 -42.18 54.48 5.99
N GLU A 652 -42.34 53.18 5.73
CA GLU A 652 -42.14 52.61 4.40
C GLU A 652 -42.96 53.38 3.35
N PRO A 653 -42.41 53.65 2.15
CA PRO A 653 -43.16 54.31 1.10
C PRO A 653 -44.31 53.42 0.61
N PRO A 654 -45.45 53.99 0.15
CA PRO A 654 -46.50 53.20 -0.45
C PRO A 654 -45.96 52.51 -1.70
N LYS A 655 -46.01 51.17 -1.72
CA LYS A 655 -45.59 50.32 -2.85
C LYS A 655 -46.15 50.87 -4.17
N SER A 656 -45.31 50.97 -5.20
CA SER A 656 -45.75 51.47 -6.50
C SER A 656 -46.89 50.61 -7.04
N LYS A 657 -47.78 51.17 -7.87
CA LYS A 657 -48.74 50.35 -8.64
C LYS A 657 -48.03 49.24 -9.43
N LYS A 658 -46.79 49.48 -9.88
CA LYS A 658 -45.95 48.47 -10.53
C LYS A 658 -45.57 47.34 -9.57
N ASP A 659 -45.18 47.65 -8.34
CA ASP A 659 -44.78 46.66 -7.33
C ASP A 659 -45.98 45.86 -6.83
N LEU A 660 -47.14 46.50 -6.66
CA LEU A 660 -48.40 45.83 -6.30
C LEU A 660 -48.87 44.87 -7.40
N ILE A 661 -48.72 45.23 -8.68
CA ILE A 661 -49.02 44.34 -9.81
C ILE A 661 -48.00 43.19 -9.89
N VAL A 662 -46.70 43.45 -9.66
CA VAL A 662 -45.68 42.40 -9.60
C VAL A 662 -45.92 41.45 -8.42
N GLU A 663 -46.32 41.95 -7.25
CA GLU A 663 -46.65 41.15 -6.08
C GLU A 663 -47.95 40.34 -6.27
N ALA A 664 -48.96 40.90 -6.93
CA ALA A 664 -50.18 40.18 -7.29
C ALA A 664 -49.92 39.09 -8.35
N ASN A 665 -49.14 39.39 -9.39
CA ASN A 665 -48.74 38.41 -10.40
C ASN A 665 -47.85 37.31 -9.81
N LYS A 666 -46.96 37.66 -8.86
CA LYS A 666 -46.19 36.68 -8.10
C LYS A 666 -47.11 35.78 -7.27
N LYS A 667 -48.04 36.34 -6.48
CA LYS A 667 -49.01 35.55 -5.71
C LYS A 667 -49.88 34.63 -6.60
N ALA A 668 -50.29 35.09 -7.79
CA ALA A 668 -51.03 34.28 -8.74
C ALA A 668 -50.17 33.14 -9.34
N LYS A 669 -48.89 33.40 -9.63
CA LYS A 669 -47.93 32.38 -10.08
C LYS A 669 -47.67 31.35 -8.97
N ASP A 670 -47.41 31.82 -7.75
CA ASP A 670 -47.12 30.99 -6.58
C ASP A 670 -48.34 30.12 -6.22
N ALA A 671 -49.58 30.65 -6.32
CA ALA A 671 -50.81 29.88 -6.11
C ALA A 671 -51.02 28.78 -7.18
N LYS A 672 -50.72 29.06 -8.45
CA LYS A 672 -50.79 28.04 -9.51
C LYS A 672 -49.71 26.97 -9.33
N LEU A 673 -48.49 27.37 -8.98
CA LEU A 673 -47.39 26.47 -8.64
C LEU A 673 -47.76 25.56 -7.46
N GLN A 674 -48.41 26.11 -6.43
CA GLN A 674 -48.90 25.33 -5.30
C GLN A 674 -49.94 24.29 -5.72
N GLU A 675 -50.90 24.65 -6.58
CA GLU A 675 -51.90 23.69 -7.08
C GLU A 675 -51.27 22.54 -7.89
N ASP A 676 -50.24 22.84 -8.69
CA ASP A 676 -49.51 21.85 -9.48
C ASP A 676 -48.59 20.97 -8.61
N GLU A 677 -47.98 21.52 -7.55
CA GLU A 677 -47.22 20.76 -6.55
C GLU A 677 -48.11 19.88 -5.66
N ASP A 678 -49.27 20.38 -5.21
CA ASP A 678 -50.24 19.63 -4.40
C ASP A 678 -50.80 18.42 -5.19
N LYS A 679 -50.96 18.54 -6.52
CA LYS A 679 -51.30 17.40 -7.40
C LYS A 679 -50.20 16.35 -7.45
N LYS A 680 -48.92 16.77 -7.61
CA LYS A 680 -47.77 15.85 -7.57
C LYS A 680 -47.67 15.13 -6.21
N LEU A 681 -47.87 15.86 -5.12
CA LEU A 681 -47.84 15.33 -3.76
C LEU A 681 -48.92 14.26 -3.56
N LYS A 682 -50.16 14.53 -3.96
CA LYS A 682 -51.27 13.55 -3.92
C LYS A 682 -50.99 12.31 -4.78
N PHE A 683 -50.39 12.49 -5.96
CA PHE A 683 -50.02 11.38 -6.84
C PHE A 683 -48.92 10.49 -6.25
N ALA A 684 -47.88 11.09 -5.66
CA ALA A 684 -46.81 10.35 -4.98
C ALA A 684 -47.31 9.63 -3.71
N ALA A 685 -48.17 10.29 -2.93
CA ALA A 685 -48.81 9.72 -1.75
C ALA A 685 -49.73 8.52 -2.04
N ALA A 686 -50.19 8.35 -3.28
CA ALA A 686 -51.08 7.28 -3.74
C ALA A 686 -50.34 6.01 -4.23
N GLN A 687 -49.00 5.98 -4.26
CA GLN A 687 -48.20 4.87 -4.81
C GLN A 687 -48.12 3.60 -3.91
N GLY A 688 -49.04 3.43 -2.95
CA GLY A 688 -49.06 2.27 -2.06
C GLY A 688 -47.75 2.06 -1.31
N LYS A 689 -47.16 0.85 -1.41
CA LYS A 689 -45.85 0.52 -0.80
C LYS A 689 -44.68 1.37 -1.32
N LEU A 690 -44.79 1.97 -2.51
CA LEU A 690 -43.77 2.85 -3.09
C LEU A 690 -43.99 4.33 -2.75
N ALA A 691 -44.93 4.66 -1.85
CA ALA A 691 -45.23 6.05 -1.51
C ALA A 691 -44.04 6.77 -0.85
N ILE A 692 -43.33 6.14 0.10
CA ILE A 692 -42.20 6.76 0.81
C ILE A 692 -41.08 7.12 -0.18
N SER A 693 -40.63 6.17 -0.99
CA SER A 693 -39.57 6.40 -1.99
C SER A 693 -39.98 7.40 -3.08
N SER A 694 -41.27 7.42 -3.47
CA SER A 694 -41.82 8.40 -4.41
C SER A 694 -41.86 9.82 -3.82
N LEU A 695 -42.24 9.96 -2.54
CA LEU A 695 -42.26 11.23 -1.82
C LEU A 695 -40.84 11.76 -1.56
N MET A 696 -39.90 10.91 -1.16
CA MET A 696 -38.49 11.26 -1.02
C MET A 696 -37.89 11.80 -2.33
N ARG A 697 -38.21 11.16 -3.47
CA ARG A 697 -37.78 11.64 -4.80
C ARG A 697 -38.46 12.95 -5.20
N LEU A 698 -39.70 13.19 -4.77
CA LEU A 698 -40.43 14.43 -5.05
C LEU A 698 -39.88 15.61 -4.23
N TYR A 699 -39.55 15.41 -2.96
CA TYR A 699 -39.16 16.45 -2.00
C TYR A 699 -38.12 17.49 -2.52
N PRO A 700 -36.98 17.12 -3.13
CA PRO A 700 -36.01 18.09 -3.65
C PRO A 700 -36.48 18.86 -4.90
N THR A 701 -37.55 18.40 -5.57
CA THR A 701 -38.10 19.05 -6.77
C THR A 701 -39.19 20.10 -6.49
N LEU A 702 -39.61 20.22 -5.22
CA LEU A 702 -40.57 21.22 -4.78
C LEU A 702 -39.89 22.58 -4.62
N GLU A 703 -40.55 23.66 -4.99
CA GLU A 703 -40.06 25.03 -4.81
C GLU A 703 -40.61 25.63 -3.51
N LEU A 704 -41.90 25.44 -3.19
CA LEU A 704 -42.58 26.11 -2.07
C LEU A 704 -42.32 25.46 -0.70
N ASP A 705 -42.12 26.26 0.33
CA ASP A 705 -41.85 25.75 1.69
C ASP A 705 -43.08 25.07 2.33
N LYS A 706 -44.30 25.49 1.97
CA LYS A 706 -45.54 24.86 2.48
C LYS A 706 -45.77 23.45 1.92
N THR A 707 -45.45 23.23 0.64
CA THR A 707 -45.59 21.91 0.00
C THR A 707 -44.47 20.98 0.47
N LYS A 708 -43.24 21.49 0.67
CA LYS A 708 -42.14 20.78 1.35
C LYS A 708 -42.50 20.33 2.76
N ALA A 709 -43.08 21.23 3.57
CA ALA A 709 -43.54 20.91 4.92
C ALA A 709 -44.57 19.78 4.92
N SER A 710 -45.56 19.88 4.03
CA SER A 710 -46.61 18.86 3.85
C SER A 710 -46.04 17.52 3.37
N CYS A 711 -45.11 17.54 2.43
CA CYS A 711 -44.40 16.34 1.94
C CYS A 711 -43.58 15.67 3.05
N CYS A 712 -42.84 16.44 3.84
CA CYS A 712 -42.05 15.92 4.97
C CYS A 712 -42.92 15.28 6.05
N TYR A 713 -44.05 15.91 6.39
CA TYR A 713 -45.05 15.37 7.31
C TYR A 713 -45.70 14.07 6.79
N GLU A 714 -46.04 14.00 5.50
CA GLU A 714 -46.60 12.79 4.86
C GLU A 714 -45.59 11.62 4.80
N ILE A 715 -44.29 11.91 4.64
CA ILE A 715 -43.21 10.90 4.76
C ILE A 715 -43.15 10.39 6.21
N THR A 716 -42.95 11.31 7.17
CA THR A 716 -42.83 11.01 8.61
C THR A 716 -44.00 10.16 9.13
N THR A 717 -45.23 10.47 8.71
CA THR A 717 -46.45 9.77 9.13
C THR A 717 -46.54 8.34 8.60
N ARG A 718 -45.94 8.05 7.44
CA ARG A 718 -45.89 6.69 6.88
C ARG A 718 -44.78 5.85 7.51
N GLU A 719 -43.57 6.40 7.60
CA GLU A 719 -42.43 5.76 8.27
C GLU A 719 -42.76 5.41 9.73
N TYR A 720 -43.43 6.34 10.44
CA TYR A 720 -43.87 6.09 11.81
C TYR A 720 -44.78 4.86 11.92
N ARG A 721 -45.74 4.70 11.00
CA ARG A 721 -46.64 3.53 10.98
C ARG A 721 -45.90 2.26 10.61
N GLU A 722 -45.02 2.32 9.62
CA GLU A 722 -44.24 1.16 9.20
C GLU A 722 -43.34 0.63 10.33
N ILE A 723 -42.66 1.52 11.05
CA ILE A 723 -41.88 1.19 12.25
C ILE A 723 -42.78 0.69 13.38
N MET A 724 -43.99 1.26 13.54
CA MET A 724 -44.94 0.84 14.56
C MET A 724 -45.50 -0.57 14.32
N ASP A 725 -45.78 -0.90 13.06
CA ASP A 725 -46.31 -2.19 12.64
C ASP A 725 -45.24 -3.28 12.64
N GLN A 726 -44.00 -2.97 12.20
CA GLN A 726 -42.89 -3.94 12.13
C GLN A 726 -42.14 -4.13 13.46
N TYR A 727 -41.92 -3.06 14.23
CA TYR A 727 -41.01 -3.06 15.39
C TYR A 727 -41.70 -2.66 16.71
N GLY A 728 -43.02 -2.79 16.79
CA GLY A 728 -43.77 -2.67 18.04
C GLY A 728 -43.36 -3.70 19.10
N GLY A 729 -43.69 -3.43 20.37
CA GLY A 729 -43.44 -4.33 21.51
C GLY A 729 -42.09 -4.15 22.21
N ARG A 730 -41.93 -4.76 23.40
CA ARG A 730 -40.72 -4.54 24.24
C ARG A 730 -39.46 -5.22 23.73
N SER A 731 -39.57 -6.37 23.06
CA SER A 731 -38.44 -7.15 22.53
C SER A 731 -37.63 -6.42 21.45
N ASN A 732 -38.28 -5.59 20.64
CA ASN A 732 -37.67 -4.94 19.46
C ASN A 732 -36.87 -3.67 19.77
N GLN A 733 -36.57 -3.36 21.05
CA GLN A 733 -35.98 -2.07 21.43
C GLN A 733 -34.61 -1.79 20.82
N ALA A 734 -33.71 -2.78 20.76
CA ALA A 734 -32.39 -2.61 20.14
C ALA A 734 -32.50 -2.29 18.65
N ARG A 735 -33.34 -3.05 17.92
CA ARG A 735 -33.56 -2.84 16.48
C ARG A 735 -34.22 -1.49 16.19
N ARG A 736 -35.18 -1.06 17.02
CA ARG A 736 -35.77 0.29 16.88
C ARG A 736 -34.73 1.40 16.90
N LYS A 737 -33.69 1.33 17.75
CA LYS A 737 -32.65 2.39 17.81
C LYS A 737 -31.99 2.64 16.46
N ILE A 738 -31.76 1.59 15.68
CA ILE A 738 -31.16 1.63 14.34
C ILE A 738 -32.20 2.10 13.30
N GLU A 739 -33.36 1.45 13.25
CA GLU A 739 -34.37 1.71 12.20
C GLU A 739 -35.04 3.09 12.33
N THR A 740 -35.10 3.68 13.54
CA THR A 740 -35.73 5.00 13.74
C THR A 740 -34.87 6.19 13.32
N VAL A 741 -33.59 6.01 12.93
CA VAL A 741 -32.70 7.17 12.67
C VAL A 741 -33.25 8.04 11.53
N GLN A 742 -33.76 7.45 10.44
CA GLN A 742 -34.37 8.20 9.33
C GLN A 742 -35.63 8.96 9.78
N LEU A 743 -36.52 8.29 10.53
CA LEU A 743 -37.73 8.89 11.11
C LEU A 743 -37.39 10.10 12.00
N VAL A 744 -36.40 9.96 12.89
CA VAL A 744 -35.93 11.05 13.77
C VAL A 744 -35.36 12.21 12.93
N GLY A 745 -34.69 11.94 11.80
CA GLY A 745 -34.26 12.95 10.84
C GLY A 745 -35.41 13.72 10.18
N HIS A 746 -36.49 13.05 9.79
CA HIS A 746 -37.67 13.74 9.25
C HIS A 746 -38.43 14.53 10.34
N ILE A 747 -38.51 14.02 11.56
CA ILE A 747 -39.04 14.76 12.72
C ILE A 747 -38.16 16.01 13.01
N LYS A 748 -36.82 15.90 12.95
CA LYS A 748 -35.90 17.05 13.05
C LYS A 748 -36.20 18.10 11.98
N ASN A 749 -36.38 17.69 10.73
CA ASN A 749 -36.72 18.63 9.65
C ASN A 749 -38.10 19.31 9.88
N CYS A 750 -39.07 18.59 10.44
CA CYS A 750 -40.36 19.15 10.85
C CYS A 750 -40.21 20.23 11.94
N PHE A 751 -39.41 19.98 12.98
CA PHE A 751 -39.17 20.95 14.06
C PHE A 751 -38.30 22.14 13.65
N VAL A 752 -37.21 21.91 12.91
CA VAL A 752 -36.18 22.94 12.64
C VAL A 752 -36.50 23.78 11.39
N LYS A 753 -36.92 23.14 10.29
CA LYS A 753 -37.10 23.81 8.98
C LYS A 753 -38.55 24.18 8.72
N HIS A 754 -39.47 23.24 8.99
CA HIS A 754 -40.85 23.32 8.47
C HIS A 754 -41.91 23.78 9.49
N TRP A 755 -41.55 23.93 10.77
CA TRP A 755 -42.50 24.17 11.88
C TRP A 755 -43.46 25.35 11.67
N LYS A 756 -43.00 26.42 11.01
CA LYS A 756 -43.79 27.62 10.69
C LYS A 756 -44.86 27.39 9.62
N HIS A 757 -44.76 26.31 8.85
CA HIS A 757 -45.61 26.00 7.69
C HIS A 757 -46.53 24.80 7.92
N LEU A 758 -46.42 24.13 9.07
CA LEU A 758 -47.31 23.06 9.52
C LEU A 758 -48.57 23.62 10.19
N ASP A 759 -49.71 22.97 9.94
CA ASP A 759 -50.98 23.25 10.62
C ASP A 759 -50.94 22.69 12.06
N ASP A 760 -51.74 23.25 12.98
CA ASP A 760 -51.61 22.92 14.42
C ASP A 760 -51.87 21.44 14.74
N LYS A 761 -52.80 20.80 14.01
CA LYS A 761 -53.04 19.34 14.10
C LYS A 761 -51.81 18.52 13.65
N GLN A 762 -51.05 18.99 12.67
CA GLN A 762 -49.82 18.33 12.23
C GLN A 762 -48.73 18.49 13.29
N LYS A 763 -48.63 19.67 13.93
CA LYS A 763 -47.71 19.92 15.05
C LYS A 763 -47.97 18.99 16.24
N GLU A 764 -49.24 18.84 16.63
CA GLU A 764 -49.64 17.90 17.69
C GLU A 764 -49.20 16.46 17.36
N GLN A 765 -49.43 15.98 16.13
CA GLN A 765 -49.04 14.63 15.73
C GLN A 765 -47.53 14.41 15.64
N ILE A 766 -46.75 15.40 15.20
CA ILE A 766 -45.28 15.33 15.23
C ILE A 766 -44.75 15.29 16.67
N VAL A 767 -45.35 16.03 17.60
CA VAL A 767 -45.03 15.96 19.03
C VAL A 767 -45.41 14.60 19.64
N ASP A 768 -46.53 14.02 19.22
CA ASP A 768 -46.94 12.68 19.65
C ASP A 768 -45.98 11.59 19.15
N PHE A 769 -45.56 11.63 17.88
CA PHE A 769 -44.53 10.72 17.36
C PHE A 769 -43.23 10.86 18.16
N TRP A 770 -42.80 12.09 18.42
CA TRP A 770 -41.61 12.40 19.21
C TRP A 770 -41.65 11.83 20.64
N VAL A 771 -42.75 12.04 21.37
CA VAL A 771 -42.92 11.53 22.74
C VAL A 771 -43.07 10.00 22.76
N SER A 772 -43.68 9.41 21.73
CA SER A 772 -43.85 7.95 21.65
C SER A 772 -42.54 7.16 21.50
N LEU A 773 -41.49 7.80 20.95
CA LEU A 773 -40.10 7.29 20.89
C LEU A 773 -39.39 7.36 22.25
N GLY A 774 -40.01 8.00 23.24
CA GLY A 774 -39.50 8.09 24.62
C GLY A 774 -38.90 9.44 25.01
N PHE A 775 -38.75 10.37 24.08
CA PHE A 775 -38.16 11.69 24.31
C PHE A 775 -39.09 12.68 25.04
N ASP A 776 -38.51 13.72 25.64
CA ASP A 776 -39.27 14.78 26.30
C ASP A 776 -40.01 15.69 25.31
N ALA A 777 -41.25 16.05 25.65
CA ALA A 777 -42.07 16.97 24.86
C ALA A 777 -41.46 18.39 24.83
N PRO A 778 -41.32 19.03 23.65
CA PRO A 778 -40.77 20.38 23.54
C PRO A 778 -41.51 21.42 24.39
N ALA A 779 -40.76 22.36 24.96
CA ALA A 779 -41.28 23.41 25.84
C ALA A 779 -42.48 24.16 25.19
N GLY A 780 -43.61 24.19 25.91
CA GLY A 780 -44.85 24.84 25.46
C GLY A 780 -45.84 23.96 24.70
N THR A 781 -45.49 22.71 24.38
CA THR A 781 -46.40 21.74 23.71
C THR A 781 -47.02 20.75 24.71
N LYS A 782 -48.17 20.16 24.34
CA LYS A 782 -48.84 19.08 25.09
C LYS A 782 -48.98 17.86 24.19
N SER A 783 -48.56 16.69 24.67
CA SER A 783 -48.77 15.40 23.99
C SER A 783 -50.14 14.81 24.33
N SER A 784 -50.67 13.95 23.46
CA SER A 784 -51.87 13.18 23.73
C SER A 784 -51.65 12.11 24.81
N ALA A 785 -52.75 11.64 25.39
CA ALA A 785 -52.75 10.51 26.33
C ALA A 785 -52.29 9.19 25.69
N GLU A 786 -52.37 9.06 24.35
CA GLU A 786 -51.91 7.86 23.66
C GLU A 786 -50.39 7.87 23.46
N ALA A 787 -49.80 9.02 23.10
CA ALA A 787 -48.35 9.19 23.00
C ALA A 787 -47.64 9.01 24.35
N ALA A 788 -48.29 9.41 25.46
CA ALA A 788 -47.78 9.22 26.82
C ALA A 788 -47.54 7.74 27.20
N ASN A 789 -48.13 6.77 26.49
CA ASN A 789 -47.89 5.34 26.70
C ASN A 789 -46.57 4.83 26.10
N LYS A 790 -45.78 5.70 25.43
CA LYS A 790 -44.43 5.40 24.87
C LYS A 790 -44.33 4.06 24.12
N LYS A 791 -45.27 3.81 23.19
CA LYS A 791 -45.38 2.53 22.46
C LYS A 791 -44.10 2.13 21.70
N LEU A 792 -43.22 3.08 21.37
CA LEU A 792 -41.98 2.86 20.62
C LEU A 792 -40.72 3.29 21.41
N ASP A 793 -40.77 3.30 22.75
CA ASP A 793 -39.67 3.76 23.60
C ASP A 793 -38.30 3.18 23.21
N LEU A 794 -37.36 4.07 22.91
CA LEU A 794 -35.97 3.75 22.59
C LEU A 794 -35.12 3.47 23.84
N GLY A 795 -35.61 3.83 25.04
CA GLY A 795 -34.93 3.62 26.32
C GLY A 795 -33.66 4.46 26.47
N MET A 796 -33.54 5.56 25.73
CA MET A 796 -32.34 6.37 25.64
C MET A 796 -32.70 7.86 25.57
N HIS A 797 -31.89 8.70 26.24
CA HIS A 797 -32.04 10.15 26.19
C HIS A 797 -31.55 10.71 24.84
N MET A 798 -32.24 11.72 24.32
CA MET A 798 -32.06 12.24 22.96
C MET A 798 -30.61 12.68 22.65
N VAL A 799 -29.86 13.24 23.60
CA VAL A 799 -28.47 13.65 23.36
C VAL A 799 -27.59 12.43 23.11
N TYR A 800 -27.73 11.39 23.94
CA TYR A 800 -27.01 10.13 23.79
C TYR A 800 -27.44 9.39 22.51
N TYR A 801 -28.74 9.41 22.16
CA TYR A 801 -29.22 8.85 20.90
C TYR A 801 -28.62 9.56 19.67
N GLN A 802 -28.52 10.90 19.69
CA GLN A 802 -27.88 11.66 18.61
C GLN A 802 -26.38 11.35 18.48
N LEU A 803 -25.69 11.08 19.58
CA LEU A 803 -24.26 10.72 19.55
C LEU A 803 -24.01 9.27 19.12
N GLU A 804 -24.81 8.31 19.62
CA GLU A 804 -24.56 6.88 19.42
C GLU A 804 -25.11 6.33 18.10
N TYR A 805 -26.30 6.78 17.67
CA TYR A 805 -26.97 6.33 16.44
C TYR A 805 -27.24 7.46 15.44
N GLY A 806 -27.36 8.70 15.94
CA GLY A 806 -27.77 9.86 15.16
C GLY A 806 -26.63 10.64 14.50
N GLY A 807 -25.44 10.08 14.29
CA GLY A 807 -24.30 10.79 13.67
C GLY A 807 -24.66 11.46 12.34
N GLN A 808 -25.39 10.75 11.46
CA GLN A 808 -25.92 11.28 10.20
C GLN A 808 -26.99 12.38 10.36
N LEU A 809 -27.52 12.57 11.57
CA LEU A 809 -28.50 13.61 11.90
C LEU A 809 -27.83 14.89 12.42
N ILE A 810 -26.56 14.85 12.81
CA ILE A 810 -25.84 16.01 13.36
C ILE A 810 -25.66 17.05 12.27
N ASP A 811 -26.03 18.30 12.57
CA ASP A 811 -26.06 19.33 11.54
C ASP A 811 -24.63 19.76 11.16
N ILE A 812 -24.25 19.44 9.93
CA ILE A 812 -23.08 20.01 9.27
C ILE A 812 -23.44 21.47 8.99
N HIS A 813 -22.94 22.39 9.81
CA HIS A 813 -23.02 23.83 9.57
C HIS A 813 -22.09 24.22 8.40
N SER A 814 -22.37 23.68 7.22
CA SER A 814 -22.04 24.35 5.98
C SER A 814 -22.79 25.69 5.92
N ASP A 815 -22.24 26.64 5.19
CA ASP A 815 -22.89 27.89 4.84
C ASP A 815 -23.26 27.87 3.35
N PRO A 816 -24.19 26.99 2.90
CA PRO A 816 -24.54 26.87 1.51
C PRO A 816 -25.42 28.06 1.12
N GLN A 817 -24.84 29.01 0.39
CA GLN A 817 -25.60 30.15 -0.11
C GLN A 817 -25.69 30.10 -1.63
N LYS A 818 -26.82 30.57 -2.15
CA LYS A 818 -27.04 30.64 -3.59
C LYS A 818 -26.04 31.63 -4.21
N ASP A 819 -25.27 31.15 -5.17
CA ASP A 819 -24.31 31.93 -5.95
C ASP A 819 -24.72 31.86 -7.43
N ASP A 820 -24.77 33.00 -8.12
CA ASP A 820 -25.22 33.06 -9.52
C ASP A 820 -24.21 32.44 -10.51
N ARG A 821 -22.97 32.13 -10.07
CA ARG A 821 -21.92 31.48 -10.88
C ARG A 821 -22.13 29.98 -11.11
N VAL A 822 -22.94 29.32 -10.28
CA VAL A 822 -23.18 27.87 -10.34
C VAL A 822 -24.67 27.54 -10.34
N SER A 823 -25.07 26.53 -11.11
CA SER A 823 -26.48 26.10 -11.20
C SER A 823 -26.69 24.73 -10.57
N GLY A 824 -27.77 24.55 -9.78
CA GLY A 824 -28.19 23.24 -9.28
C GLY A 824 -27.75 22.89 -7.85
N PHE A 825 -26.87 23.69 -7.24
CA PHE A 825 -26.53 23.60 -5.82
C PHE A 825 -26.19 24.99 -5.24
N SER A 826 -26.11 25.09 -3.91
CA SER A 826 -25.67 26.29 -3.19
C SER A 826 -24.27 26.06 -2.62
N PRO A 827 -23.22 26.72 -3.13
CA PRO A 827 -21.85 26.48 -2.69
C PRO A 827 -21.54 27.02 -1.28
N ASP A 828 -20.66 26.32 -0.58
CA ASP A 828 -20.18 26.67 0.76
C ASP A 828 -19.26 27.89 0.77
N ALA A 829 -19.07 28.52 1.92
CA ALA A 829 -18.21 29.70 2.06
C ALA A 829 -16.77 29.51 1.55
N TRP A 830 -16.17 28.32 1.71
CA TRP A 830 -14.83 28.04 1.19
C TRP A 830 -14.84 27.80 -0.34
N GLN A 831 -15.91 27.18 -0.86
CA GLN A 831 -16.12 27.01 -2.30
C GLN A 831 -16.29 28.38 -2.98
N ARG A 832 -17.08 29.29 -2.40
CA ARG A 832 -17.22 30.68 -2.89
C ARG A 832 -15.89 31.45 -2.89
N LYS A 833 -15.04 31.28 -1.88
CA LYS A 833 -13.67 31.84 -1.89
C LYS A 833 -12.81 31.30 -3.05
N MET A 834 -12.98 30.02 -3.39
CA MET A 834 -12.30 29.40 -4.53
C MET A 834 -12.81 29.98 -5.85
N LEU A 835 -14.13 30.14 -6.03
CA LEU A 835 -14.72 30.83 -7.17
C LEU A 835 -14.17 32.28 -7.30
N ASP A 836 -14.10 33.02 -6.20
CA ASP A 836 -13.56 34.39 -6.16
C ASP A 836 -12.06 34.46 -6.56
N SER A 837 -11.27 33.45 -6.20
CA SER A 837 -9.85 33.35 -6.58
C SER A 837 -9.69 33.09 -8.08
N VAL A 838 -10.49 32.15 -8.62
CA VAL A 838 -10.59 31.89 -10.06
C VAL A 838 -11.04 33.12 -10.84
N ASP A 839 -12.01 33.88 -10.31
CA ASP A 839 -12.47 35.12 -10.92
C ASP A 839 -11.36 36.17 -11.03
N ARG A 840 -10.54 36.32 -9.97
CA ARG A 840 -9.35 37.20 -9.93
C ARG A 840 -8.16 36.69 -10.76
N THR A 841 -8.21 35.49 -11.32
CA THR A 841 -7.09 34.82 -12.02
C THR A 841 -5.85 34.60 -11.14
N ASN A 842 -6.07 34.42 -9.84
CA ASN A 842 -5.05 34.00 -8.88
C ASN A 842 -4.80 32.48 -8.97
N SER A 843 -3.64 32.04 -8.52
CA SER A 843 -3.45 30.63 -8.18
C SER A 843 -4.09 30.35 -6.81
N ALA A 844 -4.44 29.10 -6.49
CA ALA A 844 -4.97 28.75 -5.18
C ALA A 844 -4.52 27.36 -4.71
N LEU A 845 -4.25 27.24 -3.41
CA LEU A 845 -4.04 25.97 -2.71
C LEU A 845 -5.27 25.66 -1.87
N ILE A 846 -6.02 24.63 -2.25
CA ILE A 846 -7.24 24.17 -1.59
C ILE A 846 -6.91 22.90 -0.83
N VAL A 847 -6.92 22.99 0.51
CA VAL A 847 -6.82 21.84 1.41
C VAL A 847 -8.20 21.60 2.01
N ALA A 848 -8.85 20.53 1.57
CA ALA A 848 -10.17 20.12 2.03
C ALA A 848 -10.33 18.60 1.92
N PRO A 849 -10.98 17.91 2.89
CA PRO A 849 -11.07 16.47 2.86
C PRO A 849 -11.70 15.89 1.58
N THR A 850 -11.38 14.64 1.28
CA THR A 850 -12.11 13.84 0.29
C THR A 850 -13.61 13.84 0.61
N SER A 851 -14.47 13.79 -0.42
CA SER A 851 -15.92 14.04 -0.38
C SER A 851 -16.39 15.49 -0.17
N ALA A 852 -15.54 16.46 0.20
CA ALA A 852 -15.97 17.86 0.37
C ALA A 852 -16.35 18.61 -0.93
N GLY A 853 -16.16 17.99 -2.11
CA GLY A 853 -16.52 18.58 -3.40
C GLY A 853 -15.44 19.43 -4.08
N LYS A 854 -14.15 19.27 -3.71
CA LYS A 854 -12.99 19.94 -4.35
C LYS A 854 -13.03 19.90 -5.88
N THR A 855 -13.03 18.69 -6.44
CA THR A 855 -13.08 18.41 -7.88
C THR A 855 -14.36 18.93 -8.54
N PHE A 856 -15.47 18.90 -7.81
CA PHE A 856 -16.77 19.35 -8.33
C PHE A 856 -16.81 20.86 -8.52
N VAL A 857 -16.28 21.65 -7.58
CA VAL A 857 -16.19 23.12 -7.71
C VAL A 857 -15.08 23.55 -8.68
N SER A 858 -13.99 22.77 -8.81
CA SER A 858 -12.90 23.11 -9.74
C SER A 858 -13.32 23.13 -11.21
N TYR A 859 -14.40 22.43 -11.60
CA TYR A 859 -14.99 22.54 -12.94
C TYR A 859 -15.47 23.96 -13.29
N TYR A 860 -15.68 24.86 -12.32
CA TYR A 860 -15.92 26.28 -12.62
C TYR A 860 -14.75 26.95 -13.35
N CYS A 861 -13.51 26.54 -13.06
CA CYS A 861 -12.33 27.05 -13.75
C CYS A 861 -12.35 26.66 -15.24
N ILE A 862 -12.72 25.41 -15.54
CA ILE A 862 -12.94 24.93 -16.91
C ILE A 862 -14.09 25.71 -17.57
N GLU A 863 -15.22 25.90 -16.88
CA GLU A 863 -16.37 26.67 -17.37
C GLU A 863 -15.98 28.12 -17.75
N LYS A 864 -15.27 28.82 -16.87
CA LYS A 864 -14.83 30.21 -17.09
C LYS A 864 -13.95 30.33 -18.33
N VAL A 865 -12.98 29.45 -18.52
CA VAL A 865 -12.09 29.49 -19.68
C VAL A 865 -12.83 29.10 -20.96
N LEU A 866 -13.69 28.06 -20.91
CA LEU A 866 -14.55 27.67 -22.02
C LEU A 866 -15.53 28.76 -22.45
N ARG A 867 -15.99 29.62 -21.53
CA ARG A 867 -16.84 30.78 -21.82
C ARG A 867 -16.06 31.96 -22.41
N ASN A 868 -14.82 32.18 -21.98
CA ASN A 868 -14.00 33.32 -22.40
C ASN A 868 -13.54 33.23 -23.86
N SER A 869 -13.19 32.03 -24.33
CA SER A 869 -12.51 31.86 -25.61
C SER A 869 -12.68 30.42 -26.13
N ASP A 870 -12.72 30.28 -27.47
CA ASP A 870 -12.63 28.98 -28.14
C ASP A 870 -11.16 28.58 -28.46
N ASP A 871 -10.21 29.48 -28.23
CA ASP A 871 -8.76 29.27 -28.39
C ASP A 871 -8.04 28.90 -27.09
N ASP A 872 -8.62 29.25 -25.94
CA ASP A 872 -8.00 29.04 -24.64
C ASP A 872 -8.18 27.60 -24.16
N VAL A 873 -7.15 27.09 -23.46
CA VAL A 873 -7.05 25.71 -22.99
C VAL A 873 -6.96 25.67 -21.45
N VAL A 874 -7.61 24.68 -20.84
CA VAL A 874 -7.37 24.28 -19.44
C VAL A 874 -6.78 22.88 -19.41
N VAL A 875 -5.77 22.67 -18.56
CA VAL A 875 -5.23 21.33 -18.30
C VAL A 875 -5.76 20.83 -16.96
N TYR A 876 -6.24 19.59 -16.91
CA TYR A 876 -6.54 18.85 -15.70
C TYR A 876 -5.49 17.73 -15.54
N VAL A 877 -4.75 17.78 -14.44
CA VAL A 877 -3.76 16.77 -14.06
C VAL A 877 -4.41 15.81 -13.07
N SER A 878 -4.67 14.60 -13.54
CA SER A 878 -5.15 13.47 -12.74
C SER A 878 -3.97 12.82 -12.01
N PRO A 879 -4.08 12.44 -10.73
CA PRO A 879 -2.98 11.81 -9.99
C PRO A 879 -2.69 10.37 -10.46
N SER A 880 -3.59 9.76 -11.25
CA SER A 880 -3.34 8.44 -11.86
C SER A 880 -4.05 8.27 -13.20
N LYS A 881 -3.56 7.32 -14.00
CA LYS A 881 -4.17 6.89 -15.28
C LYS A 881 -5.59 6.35 -15.10
N ALA A 882 -5.88 5.70 -13.96
CA ALA A 882 -7.19 5.09 -13.69
C ALA A 882 -8.30 6.16 -13.54
N LEU A 883 -8.00 7.27 -12.86
CA LEU A 883 -8.96 8.34 -12.59
C LEU A 883 -9.19 9.27 -13.81
N LEU A 884 -8.28 9.25 -14.79
CA LEU A 884 -8.36 10.08 -16.01
C LEU A 884 -9.69 9.87 -16.77
N ASN A 885 -10.16 8.63 -16.87
CA ASN A 885 -11.43 8.31 -17.53
C ASN A 885 -12.64 8.90 -16.79
N GLN A 886 -12.63 8.87 -15.45
CA GLN A 886 -13.70 9.45 -14.61
C GLN A 886 -13.80 10.97 -14.80
N VAL A 887 -12.65 11.66 -14.82
CA VAL A 887 -12.58 13.10 -15.12
C VAL A 887 -13.11 13.41 -16.51
N CYS A 888 -12.73 12.64 -17.54
CA CYS A 888 -13.27 12.78 -18.90
C CYS A 888 -14.79 12.60 -18.97
N GLY A 889 -15.33 11.58 -18.28
CA GLY A 889 -16.77 11.35 -18.18
C GLY A 889 -17.52 12.53 -17.55
N SER A 890 -16.93 13.14 -16.51
CA SER A 890 -17.51 14.29 -15.80
C SER A 890 -17.46 15.58 -16.63
N ILE A 891 -16.36 15.80 -17.38
CA ILE A 891 -16.25 16.90 -18.35
C ILE A 891 -17.27 16.74 -19.47
N TYR A 892 -17.43 15.54 -20.03
CA TYR A 892 -18.45 15.27 -21.05
C TYR A 892 -19.86 15.53 -20.50
N ALA A 893 -20.21 15.00 -19.32
CA ALA A 893 -21.52 15.19 -18.69
C ALA A 893 -21.93 16.67 -18.61
N ARG A 894 -21.01 17.52 -18.14
CA ARG A 894 -21.23 18.93 -17.84
C ARG A 894 -21.20 19.83 -19.07
N PHE A 895 -20.29 19.57 -20.01
CA PHE A 895 -19.96 20.51 -21.08
C PHE A 895 -20.37 20.03 -22.49
N ARG A 896 -21.00 18.84 -22.65
CA ARG A 896 -21.52 18.34 -23.95
C ARG A 896 -22.47 19.28 -24.70
N ASN A 897 -23.08 20.24 -24.01
CA ASN A 897 -23.99 21.23 -24.60
C ASN A 897 -23.25 22.48 -25.15
N LYS A 898 -21.91 22.58 -25.01
CA LYS A 898 -21.14 23.69 -25.61
C LYS A 898 -21.08 23.51 -27.13
N THR A 899 -21.45 24.55 -27.88
CA THR A 899 -21.11 24.64 -29.31
C THR A 899 -19.62 24.95 -29.44
N ILE A 900 -18.90 24.16 -30.23
CA ILE A 900 -17.44 24.29 -30.44
C ILE A 900 -17.18 24.56 -31.91
N GLN A 901 -16.19 25.40 -32.21
CA GLN A 901 -15.80 25.73 -33.57
C GLN A 901 -15.29 24.52 -34.36
N THR A 902 -15.52 24.54 -35.66
CA THR A 902 -15.12 23.46 -36.59
C THR A 902 -13.62 23.17 -36.48
N GLY A 903 -13.27 21.92 -36.14
CA GLY A 903 -11.87 21.48 -36.03
C GLY A 903 -11.32 21.42 -34.61
N LYS A 904 -12.11 21.75 -33.57
CA LYS A 904 -11.73 21.58 -32.17
C LYS A 904 -12.61 20.60 -31.41
N HIS A 905 -12.05 20.06 -30.34
CA HIS A 905 -12.69 19.08 -29.46
C HIS A 905 -12.92 19.66 -28.07
N LEU A 906 -14.01 19.23 -27.39
CA LEU A 906 -14.32 19.67 -26.03
C LEU A 906 -13.18 19.33 -25.08
N PHE A 907 -12.78 18.06 -25.08
CA PHE A 907 -11.67 17.57 -24.29
C PHE A 907 -10.79 16.64 -25.13
N GLY A 908 -9.57 16.47 -24.66
CA GLY A 908 -8.59 15.53 -25.19
C GLY A 908 -7.86 14.85 -24.03
N THR A 909 -7.18 13.76 -24.32
CA THR A 909 -6.42 12.99 -23.33
C THR A 909 -4.98 12.80 -23.79
N LEU A 910 -4.03 12.88 -22.86
CA LEU A 910 -2.62 12.58 -23.12
C LEU A 910 -2.04 11.71 -22.00
N THR A 911 -1.44 10.59 -22.39
CA THR A 911 -0.52 9.78 -21.58
C THR A 911 0.66 9.36 -22.48
N ASN A 912 1.74 8.84 -21.90
CA ASN A 912 2.91 8.34 -22.65
C ASN A 912 2.60 7.16 -23.60
N GLU A 913 1.42 6.53 -23.43
CA GLU A 913 0.95 5.40 -24.24
C GLU A 913 -0.14 5.81 -25.25
N PHE A 914 -0.94 6.82 -24.94
CA PHE A 914 -2.17 7.15 -25.66
C PHE A 914 -2.45 8.65 -25.70
N GLY A 915 -2.70 9.17 -26.90
CA GLY A 915 -3.18 10.53 -27.14
C GLY A 915 -4.48 10.51 -27.95
N ASN A 916 -5.43 11.39 -27.60
CA ASN A 916 -6.71 11.56 -28.30
C ASN A 916 -7.11 13.05 -28.27
N ASN A 917 -7.11 13.71 -29.43
CA ASN A 917 -7.32 15.16 -29.62
C ASN A 917 -6.42 16.05 -28.74
N ALA A 918 -5.23 15.58 -28.36
CA ALA A 918 -4.42 16.19 -27.30
C ALA A 918 -4.07 17.68 -27.59
N LEU A 919 -3.72 18.01 -28.83
CA LEU A 919 -3.36 19.37 -29.26
C LEU A 919 -4.53 20.15 -29.92
N THR A 920 -5.71 19.53 -30.06
CA THR A 920 -6.90 20.10 -30.73
C THR A 920 -8.09 20.27 -29.77
N CYS A 921 -7.88 20.07 -28.48
CA CYS A 921 -8.89 20.19 -27.43
C CYS A 921 -8.87 21.55 -26.71
N GLN A 922 -9.97 21.88 -26.03
CA GLN A 922 -10.02 22.98 -25.06
C GLN A 922 -9.77 22.55 -23.60
N VAL A 923 -10.01 21.28 -23.27
CA VAL A 923 -9.73 20.71 -21.95
C VAL A 923 -8.84 19.49 -22.11
N LEU A 924 -7.56 19.62 -21.76
CA LEU A 924 -6.63 18.50 -21.78
C LEU A 924 -6.66 17.76 -20.45
N VAL A 925 -6.98 16.48 -20.44
CA VAL A 925 -6.86 15.63 -19.25
C VAL A 925 -5.60 14.76 -19.38
N THR A 926 -4.70 14.84 -18.41
CA THR A 926 -3.36 14.23 -18.48
C THR A 926 -2.92 13.74 -17.11
N VAL A 927 -1.82 12.99 -17.08
CA VAL A 927 -1.03 12.66 -15.87
C VAL A 927 0.19 13.61 -15.76
N PRO A 928 0.85 13.72 -14.58
CA PRO A 928 1.97 14.64 -14.36
C PRO A 928 3.12 14.47 -15.37
N GLU A 929 3.63 13.25 -15.52
CA GLU A 929 4.76 12.90 -16.40
C GLU A 929 4.52 13.37 -17.85
N SER A 930 3.30 13.12 -18.36
CA SER A 930 2.91 13.51 -19.72
C SER A 930 2.69 15.01 -19.88
N LEU A 931 2.32 15.73 -18.80
CA LEU A 931 2.31 17.19 -18.82
C LEU A 931 3.74 17.75 -18.81
N GLU A 932 4.66 17.14 -18.07
CA GLU A 932 6.05 17.57 -18.00
C GLU A 932 6.72 17.44 -19.37
N ALA A 933 6.55 16.29 -20.03
CA ALA A 933 6.97 16.07 -21.41
C ALA A 933 6.38 17.11 -22.39
N LEU A 934 5.08 17.42 -22.26
CA LEU A 934 4.41 18.44 -23.08
C LEU A 934 4.95 19.86 -22.83
N MET A 935 5.36 20.19 -21.60
CA MET A 935 5.98 21.48 -21.25
C MET A 935 7.43 21.57 -21.74
N MET A 936 8.17 20.46 -21.74
CA MET A 936 9.56 20.38 -22.18
C MET A 936 9.77 20.22 -23.69
N SER A 937 8.74 19.80 -24.45
CA SER A 937 8.82 19.62 -25.91
C SER A 937 9.33 20.88 -26.62
N THR A 938 10.32 20.72 -27.49
CA THR A 938 10.89 21.80 -28.32
C THR A 938 10.08 22.06 -29.60
N SER A 939 9.02 21.29 -29.83
CA SER A 939 8.18 21.40 -31.02
C SER A 939 7.43 22.72 -31.09
N ARG A 940 7.48 23.38 -32.26
CA ARG A 940 6.76 24.64 -32.50
C ARG A 940 5.24 24.49 -32.36
N GLU A 941 4.68 23.34 -32.75
CA GLU A 941 3.25 23.08 -32.65
C GLU A 941 2.82 22.90 -31.19
N VAL A 942 3.57 22.10 -30.42
CA VAL A 942 3.32 21.87 -28.99
C VAL A 942 3.49 23.18 -28.20
N GLN A 943 4.54 23.96 -28.46
CA GLN A 943 4.75 25.25 -27.81
C GLN A 943 3.65 26.28 -28.15
N GLN A 944 3.03 26.19 -29.33
CA GLN A 944 1.87 27.02 -29.66
C GLN A 944 0.60 26.59 -28.91
N PHE A 945 0.42 25.30 -28.64
CA PHE A 945 -0.63 24.80 -27.75
C PHE A 945 -0.38 25.20 -26.29
N VAL A 946 0.85 25.04 -25.78
CA VAL A 946 1.25 25.43 -24.41
C VAL A 946 0.98 26.92 -24.15
N LYS A 947 1.20 27.79 -25.14
CA LYS A 947 0.91 29.23 -25.06
C LYS A 947 -0.59 29.56 -24.86
N ASN A 948 -1.48 28.65 -25.25
CA ASN A 948 -2.93 28.81 -25.11
C ASN A 948 -3.46 28.32 -23.75
N ILE A 949 -2.65 27.62 -22.95
CA ILE A 949 -3.05 27.16 -21.61
C ILE A 949 -3.23 28.37 -20.68
N LYS A 950 -4.45 28.56 -20.16
CA LYS A 950 -4.80 29.67 -19.24
C LYS A 950 -4.90 29.25 -17.79
N TYR A 951 -5.10 27.96 -17.52
CA TYR A 951 -5.15 27.41 -16.17
C TYR A 951 -4.68 25.95 -16.16
N VAL A 952 -4.09 25.53 -15.04
CA VAL A 952 -3.85 24.11 -14.73
C VAL A 952 -4.56 23.76 -13.43
N ILE A 953 -5.30 22.65 -13.42
CA ILE A 953 -5.89 22.05 -12.22
C ILE A 953 -5.03 20.85 -11.87
N PHE A 954 -4.39 20.90 -10.71
CA PHE A 954 -3.64 19.80 -10.13
C PHE A 954 -4.50 19.13 -9.07
N ASP A 955 -4.89 17.88 -9.30
CA ASP A 955 -5.67 17.11 -8.34
C ASP A 955 -4.77 16.21 -7.48
N GLU A 956 -5.13 16.09 -6.20
CA GLU A 956 -4.37 15.42 -5.13
C GLU A 956 -2.85 15.75 -5.07
N VAL A 957 -2.53 17.06 -4.97
CA VAL A 957 -1.16 17.61 -4.85
C VAL A 957 -0.35 17.08 -3.67
N HIS A 958 -0.95 16.36 -2.71
CA HIS A 958 -0.19 15.68 -1.66
C HIS A 958 0.77 14.60 -2.18
N CYS A 959 0.59 14.11 -3.41
CA CYS A 959 1.54 13.22 -4.09
C CYS A 959 2.98 13.77 -4.13
N ILE A 960 3.17 15.10 -4.03
CA ILE A 960 4.49 15.76 -3.93
C ILE A 960 5.33 15.28 -2.73
N GLY A 961 4.71 14.76 -1.67
CA GLY A 961 5.40 14.30 -0.46
C GLY A 961 5.49 12.78 -0.29
N ALA A 962 4.92 12.00 -1.21
CA ALA A 962 4.69 10.56 -1.02
C ALA A 962 5.06 9.66 -2.21
N SER A 963 5.42 10.24 -3.37
CA SER A 963 5.86 9.47 -4.56
C SER A 963 7.35 9.65 -4.81
N GLU A 964 8.01 8.60 -5.35
CA GLU A 964 9.35 8.71 -5.95
C GLU A 964 9.39 9.76 -7.09
N GLU A 965 8.23 10.02 -7.70
CA GLU A 965 8.00 11.01 -8.77
C GLU A 965 7.73 12.43 -8.23
N ALA A 966 7.95 12.70 -6.94
CA ALA A 966 7.77 14.03 -6.32
C ALA A 966 8.43 15.18 -7.10
N HIS A 967 9.61 14.91 -7.67
CA HIS A 967 10.37 15.86 -8.49
C HIS A 967 9.58 16.36 -9.72
N ILE A 968 8.73 15.54 -10.32
CA ILE A 968 7.88 15.90 -11.47
C ILE A 968 6.86 16.97 -11.07
N TRP A 969 6.26 16.85 -9.88
CA TRP A 969 5.33 17.84 -9.35
C TRP A 969 6.03 19.19 -9.08
N GLU A 970 7.23 19.17 -8.52
CA GLU A 970 8.05 20.38 -8.36
C GLU A 970 8.39 21.02 -9.72
N HIS A 971 8.85 20.24 -10.69
CA HIS A 971 9.16 20.70 -12.03
C HIS A 971 7.93 21.33 -12.70
N LEU A 972 6.76 20.68 -12.65
CA LEU A 972 5.52 21.23 -13.20
C LEU A 972 5.13 22.55 -12.53
N LEU A 973 5.14 22.59 -11.20
CA LEU A 973 4.85 23.80 -10.42
C LEU A 973 5.88 24.91 -10.65
N LEU A 974 7.07 24.61 -11.16
CA LEU A 974 8.08 25.57 -11.63
C LEU A 974 7.91 25.97 -13.11
N LEU A 975 7.55 25.06 -14.01
CA LEU A 975 7.52 25.28 -15.46
C LEU A 975 6.27 26.03 -15.96
N ILE A 976 5.10 25.81 -15.34
CA ILE A 976 3.85 26.46 -15.74
C ILE A 976 3.94 28.00 -15.67
N ARG A 977 3.37 28.69 -16.67
CA ARG A 977 3.37 30.17 -16.78
C ARG A 977 2.00 30.81 -16.49
N CYS A 978 0.96 30.01 -16.39
CA CYS A 978 -0.43 30.36 -16.08
C CYS A 978 -0.75 30.12 -14.59
N PRO A 979 -1.85 30.70 -14.06
CA PRO A 979 -2.34 30.36 -12.73
C PRO A 979 -2.76 28.90 -12.62
N PHE A 980 -2.81 28.39 -11.38
CA PHE A 980 -3.16 26.99 -11.10
C PHE A 980 -4.09 26.82 -9.90
N LEU A 981 -4.84 25.72 -9.88
CA LEU A 981 -5.58 25.23 -8.72
C LEU A 981 -4.91 23.97 -8.21
N ALA A 982 -4.31 24.03 -7.03
CA ALA A 982 -3.78 22.87 -6.32
C ALA A 982 -4.84 22.34 -5.35
N LEU A 983 -5.40 21.17 -5.63
CA LEU A 983 -6.38 20.50 -4.79
C LEU A 983 -5.69 19.41 -3.97
N SER A 984 -6.00 19.29 -2.68
CA SER A 984 -5.51 18.18 -1.86
C SER A 984 -6.42 17.87 -0.66
N ALA A 985 -6.45 16.60 -0.25
CA ALA A 985 -7.06 16.17 1.00
C ALA A 985 -6.14 16.30 2.24
N THR A 986 -4.83 16.11 2.07
CA THR A 986 -3.90 15.74 3.16
C THR A 986 -2.56 16.47 3.00
N ILE A 987 -2.45 17.69 3.56
CA ILE A 987 -1.17 18.43 3.61
C ILE A 987 -0.88 18.85 5.04
N GLY A 988 0.07 18.17 5.69
CA GLY A 988 0.43 18.43 7.10
C GLY A 988 0.95 19.86 7.34
N ASN A 989 1.74 20.42 6.41
CA ASN A 989 2.26 21.79 6.51
C ASN A 989 1.87 22.67 5.31
N ALA A 990 0.56 22.87 5.14
CA ALA A 990 0.00 23.67 4.06
C ALA A 990 0.53 25.12 4.02
N ASN A 991 0.91 25.70 5.16
CA ASN A 991 1.47 27.06 5.23
C ASN A 991 2.85 27.15 4.57
N LYS A 992 3.78 26.23 4.87
CA LYS A 992 5.10 26.22 4.22
C LYS A 992 5.00 25.99 2.71
N LEU A 993 4.12 25.08 2.28
CA LEU A 993 3.87 24.84 0.86
C LEU A 993 3.29 26.09 0.19
N HIS A 994 2.34 26.76 0.84
CA HIS A 994 1.76 28.02 0.38
C HIS A 994 2.80 29.14 0.24
N GLU A 995 3.68 29.32 1.23
CA GLU A 995 4.77 30.30 1.19
C GLU A 995 5.68 30.08 -0.03
N TRP A 996 6.12 28.83 -0.26
CA TRP A 996 6.93 28.44 -1.41
C TRP A 996 6.20 28.69 -2.74
N LEU A 997 4.98 28.17 -2.89
CA LEU A 997 4.15 28.38 -4.09
C LEU A 997 3.93 29.86 -4.38
N ASN A 998 3.65 30.68 -3.36
CA ASN A 998 3.40 32.10 -3.51
C ASN A 998 4.66 32.90 -3.87
N ALA A 999 5.83 32.52 -3.34
CA ALA A 999 7.12 33.08 -3.75
C ALA A 999 7.42 32.77 -5.23
N MET A 1000 7.20 31.53 -5.67
CA MET A 1000 7.37 31.13 -7.08
C MET A 1000 6.40 31.85 -8.02
N GLU A 1001 5.12 31.91 -7.68
CA GLU A 1001 4.10 32.60 -8.49
C GLU A 1001 4.39 34.11 -8.58
N GLY A 1002 4.89 34.71 -7.49
CA GLY A 1002 5.38 36.09 -7.48
C GLY A 1002 6.55 36.31 -8.44
N ALA A 1003 7.55 35.42 -8.45
CA ALA A 1003 8.69 35.49 -9.36
C ALA A 1003 8.27 35.36 -10.84
N LYS A 1004 7.41 34.38 -11.16
CA LYS A 1004 6.92 34.11 -12.52
C LYS A 1004 6.04 35.24 -13.09
N SER A 1005 5.17 35.80 -12.25
CA SER A 1005 4.18 36.79 -12.67
C SER A 1005 4.65 38.24 -12.55
N SER A 1006 5.89 38.46 -12.10
CA SER A 1006 6.39 39.78 -11.67
C SER A 1006 5.49 40.44 -10.62
N GLY A 1007 5.01 39.64 -9.65
CA GLY A 1007 4.13 40.06 -8.56
C GLY A 1007 2.66 40.32 -8.95
N LYS A 1008 2.25 40.03 -10.19
CA LYS A 1008 0.87 40.28 -10.67
C LYS A 1008 -0.15 39.26 -10.15
N ARG A 1009 0.28 38.01 -9.91
CA ARG A 1009 -0.57 36.92 -9.40
C ARG A 1009 -0.09 36.50 -8.01
N LYS A 1010 -1.02 35.98 -7.22
CA LYS A 1010 -0.77 35.43 -5.88
C LYS A 1010 -1.34 34.02 -5.79
N VAL A 1011 -0.90 33.28 -4.78
CA VAL A 1011 -1.54 32.02 -4.38
C VAL A 1011 -2.46 32.33 -3.19
N ASP A 1012 -3.75 32.00 -3.29
CA ASP A 1012 -4.70 32.07 -2.17
C ASP A 1012 -4.72 30.72 -1.42
N LEU A 1013 -4.53 30.72 -0.10
CA LEU A 1013 -4.67 29.52 0.75
C LEU A 1013 -6.12 29.36 1.23
N ILE A 1014 -6.74 28.23 0.90
CA ILE A 1014 -8.12 27.91 1.28
C ILE A 1014 -8.12 26.58 2.04
N MET A 1015 -8.28 26.68 3.36
CA MET A 1015 -8.35 25.53 4.27
C MET A 1015 -9.81 25.27 4.67
N TYR A 1016 -10.23 24.01 4.64
CA TYR A 1016 -11.48 23.51 5.20
C TYR A 1016 -11.19 22.15 5.83
N SER A 1017 -11.58 21.92 7.09
CA SER A 1017 -11.17 20.73 7.85
C SER A 1017 -12.25 19.68 8.01
N GLU A 1018 -13.52 19.99 7.68
CA GLU A 1018 -14.66 19.17 8.09
C GLU A 1018 -15.04 18.15 7.00
N ARG A 1019 -15.12 16.85 7.36
CA ARG A 1019 -15.50 15.78 6.42
C ARG A 1019 -17.01 15.64 6.29
N TYR A 1020 -17.57 15.72 5.08
CA TYR A 1020 -19.02 15.55 4.90
C TYR A 1020 -19.51 14.17 5.39
N SER A 1021 -18.83 13.09 4.98
CA SER A 1021 -18.99 11.76 5.57
C SER A 1021 -17.98 11.55 6.70
N GLU A 1022 -18.46 11.22 7.90
CA GLU A 1022 -17.58 10.70 8.96
C GLU A 1022 -17.09 9.30 8.58
N LEU A 1023 -15.87 8.94 9.01
CA LEU A 1023 -15.25 7.64 8.73
C LEU A 1023 -14.94 6.97 10.07
N GLU A 1024 -15.46 5.77 10.28
CA GLU A 1024 -15.16 4.93 11.44
C GLU A 1024 -14.37 3.71 10.95
N LEU A 1025 -13.21 3.47 11.55
CA LEU A 1025 -12.43 2.25 11.30
C LEU A 1025 -12.99 1.13 12.17
N ALA A 1026 -13.00 -0.09 11.64
CA ALA A 1026 -13.40 -1.28 12.38
C ALA A 1026 -12.60 -2.50 11.92
N LEU A 1027 -12.47 -3.48 12.80
CA LEU A 1027 -11.87 -4.78 12.51
C LEU A 1027 -12.96 -5.85 12.46
N VAL A 1028 -12.85 -6.78 11.51
CA VAL A 1028 -13.69 -7.99 11.52
C VAL A 1028 -13.15 -8.94 12.59
N SER A 1029 -13.97 -9.37 13.54
CA SER A 1029 -13.58 -10.38 14.52
C SER A 1029 -13.32 -11.71 13.79
N MET A 1030 -12.16 -12.31 14.00
CA MET A 1030 -11.81 -13.64 13.48
C MET A 1030 -11.49 -14.57 14.65
N ASP A 1031 -11.79 -15.85 14.48
CA ASP A 1031 -11.37 -16.88 15.42
C ASP A 1031 -9.83 -16.94 15.54
N LYS A 1032 -9.33 -17.47 16.66
CA LYS A 1032 -7.89 -17.65 16.89
C LYS A 1032 -7.31 -18.48 15.74
N PRO A 1033 -6.45 -17.93 14.87
CA PRO A 1033 -5.98 -18.68 13.73
C PRO A 1033 -5.14 -19.86 14.20
N GLN A 1034 -5.49 -21.05 13.71
CA GLN A 1034 -4.61 -22.21 13.80
C GLN A 1034 -3.33 -21.86 13.04
N GLY A 1035 -2.23 -21.73 13.79
CA GLY A 1035 -0.94 -21.38 13.20
C GLY A 1035 -0.53 -22.40 12.15
N ILE A 1036 0.10 -21.92 11.07
CA ILE A 1036 0.65 -22.82 10.02
C ILE A 1036 1.53 -23.87 10.70
N GLU A 1037 1.24 -25.15 10.49
CA GLU A 1037 1.87 -26.27 11.20
C GLU A 1037 3.41 -26.21 11.14
N GLY A 1038 4.00 -25.72 12.23
CA GLY A 1038 5.37 -25.20 12.22
C GLY A 1038 6.13 -25.39 13.53
N GLY A 1039 5.66 -26.26 14.42
CA GLY A 1039 6.42 -26.73 15.58
C GLY A 1039 6.78 -25.68 16.64
N MET A 1040 6.24 -24.46 16.57
CA MET A 1040 6.20 -23.58 17.75
C MET A 1040 5.19 -24.17 18.72
N GLN A 1041 5.71 -24.56 19.88
CA GLN A 1041 4.94 -24.92 21.05
C GLN A 1041 3.90 -23.83 21.31
N GLU A 1042 2.67 -24.22 21.63
CA GLU A 1042 1.61 -23.27 21.97
C GLU A 1042 2.14 -22.30 23.02
N LEU A 1043 2.19 -21.01 22.68
CA LEU A 1043 2.30 -19.97 23.67
C LEU A 1043 0.99 -20.01 24.46
N THR A 1044 1.00 -20.75 25.55
CA THR A 1044 0.01 -20.67 26.62
C THR A 1044 0.15 -19.30 27.24
N PHE A 1045 -0.52 -18.31 26.62
CA PHE A 1045 -0.99 -17.16 27.36
C PHE A 1045 -1.90 -17.70 28.45
N ASP A 1046 -1.67 -17.30 29.71
CA ASP A 1046 -2.39 -17.85 30.85
C ASP A 1046 -3.90 -17.66 30.68
N ASP A 1047 -4.63 -18.77 30.56
CA ASP A 1047 -6.09 -18.79 30.55
C ASP A 1047 -6.62 -18.45 31.95
N GLU A 1048 -6.58 -17.16 32.31
CA GLU A 1048 -7.30 -16.62 33.46
C GLU A 1048 -8.83 -16.61 33.18
N LYS A 1049 -9.42 -17.81 33.24
CA LYS A 1049 -10.80 -18.11 33.60
C LYS A 1049 -11.86 -17.01 33.34
N GLU A 1050 -12.48 -17.04 32.17
CA GLU A 1050 -13.88 -16.61 32.04
C GLU A 1050 -14.85 -17.78 32.27
N GLU A 1051 -14.81 -18.38 33.46
CA GLU A 1051 -15.97 -19.07 34.04
C GLU A 1051 -16.97 -18.01 34.56
N ASN A 1052 -17.60 -17.27 33.64
CA ASN A 1052 -18.81 -16.50 33.93
C ASN A 1052 -19.73 -16.57 32.72
N GLY A 1053 -20.82 -17.33 32.86
CA GLY A 1053 -21.77 -17.63 31.79
C GLY A 1053 -22.68 -16.46 31.42
N ASP A 1054 -22.13 -15.48 30.71
CA ASP A 1054 -22.87 -14.59 29.81
C ASP A 1054 -22.27 -14.76 28.41
N GLU A 1055 -23.00 -15.42 27.49
CA GLU A 1055 -22.66 -15.44 26.06
C GLU A 1055 -22.83 -14.03 25.46
N LYS A 1056 -21.88 -13.14 25.73
CA LYS A 1056 -21.68 -11.95 24.91
C LYS A 1056 -21.21 -12.42 23.54
N GLN A 1057 -22.15 -12.54 22.60
CA GLN A 1057 -21.84 -12.63 21.18
C GLN A 1057 -20.87 -11.48 20.83
N SER A 1058 -19.60 -11.82 20.64
CA SER A 1058 -18.57 -10.90 20.15
C SER A 1058 -19.05 -10.33 18.83
N ALA A 1059 -19.26 -9.01 18.75
CA ALA A 1059 -19.70 -8.37 17.53
C ALA A 1059 -18.71 -8.68 16.39
N LEU A 1060 -19.22 -9.19 15.26
CA LEU A 1060 -18.38 -9.57 14.13
C LEU A 1060 -17.62 -8.37 13.55
N VAL A 1061 -18.14 -7.16 13.71
CA VAL A 1061 -17.45 -5.91 13.39
C VAL A 1061 -17.18 -5.16 14.69
N VAL A 1062 -15.90 -5.02 15.04
CA VAL A 1062 -15.42 -4.35 16.25
C VAL A 1062 -14.93 -2.94 15.88
N PRO A 1063 -15.61 -1.86 16.33
CA PRO A 1063 -15.16 -0.49 16.08
C PRO A 1063 -13.79 -0.23 16.71
N MET A 1064 -12.91 0.41 15.94
CA MET A 1064 -11.58 0.79 16.35
C MET A 1064 -11.58 2.21 16.90
N MET A 1065 -10.95 2.41 18.07
CA MET A 1065 -10.73 3.74 18.65
C MET A 1065 -9.33 4.23 18.27
N PRO A 1066 -9.15 5.12 17.27
CA PRO A 1066 -7.83 5.56 16.78
C PRO A 1066 -6.81 5.94 17.86
N TYR A 1067 -7.24 6.51 18.99
CA TYR A 1067 -6.31 6.92 20.05
C TYR A 1067 -5.74 5.77 20.88
N GLY A 1068 -6.36 4.59 20.88
CA GLY A 1068 -5.87 3.41 21.61
C GLY A 1068 -4.55 2.84 21.06
N VAL A 1069 -4.16 3.22 19.84
CA VAL A 1069 -2.90 2.77 19.21
C VAL A 1069 -1.71 3.65 19.60
N TYR A 1070 -1.94 4.85 20.15
CA TYR A 1070 -0.87 5.78 20.42
C TYR A 1070 -0.01 5.41 21.64
N MET A 1071 1.31 5.41 21.44
CA MET A 1071 2.28 5.36 22.53
C MET A 1071 2.41 6.76 23.18
N PRO A 1072 2.46 6.87 24.53
CA PRO A 1072 2.62 8.14 25.25
C PRO A 1072 3.82 8.97 24.77
N GLU A 1073 4.92 8.32 24.39
CA GLU A 1073 6.15 8.92 23.90
C GLU A 1073 5.93 9.65 22.58
N LYS A 1074 5.27 9.01 21.60
CA LYS A 1074 4.97 9.63 20.30
C LYS A 1074 3.93 10.74 20.45
N LEU A 1075 2.96 10.61 21.38
CA LEU A 1075 2.05 11.72 21.73
C LEU A 1075 2.78 12.92 22.33
N ARG A 1076 3.83 12.71 23.13
CA ARG A 1076 4.65 13.79 23.70
C ARG A 1076 5.47 14.51 22.64
N MET A 1077 5.89 13.82 21.58
CA MET A 1077 6.66 14.38 20.46
C MET A 1077 5.79 15.14 19.44
N PHE A 1078 4.62 14.61 19.09
CA PHE A 1078 3.83 15.08 17.94
C PHE A 1078 2.41 15.56 18.28
N GLY A 1079 1.92 15.28 19.48
CA GLY A 1079 0.52 15.53 19.86
C GLY A 1079 -0.47 14.63 19.12
N ILE A 1080 -1.75 15.01 19.14
CA ILE A 1080 -2.80 14.40 18.31
C ILE A 1080 -2.93 15.23 17.02
N PRO A 1081 -2.82 14.62 15.81
CA PRO A 1081 -2.98 15.33 14.55
C PRO A 1081 -4.35 16.03 14.43
N ALA A 1082 -4.35 17.27 13.93
CA ALA A 1082 -5.55 18.12 13.86
C ALA A 1082 -6.60 17.62 12.86
N ASP A 1083 -6.21 16.79 11.90
CA ASP A 1083 -7.05 16.12 10.91
C ASP A 1083 -7.68 14.82 11.44
N GLN A 1084 -7.19 14.28 12.57
CA GLN A 1084 -7.75 13.11 13.24
C GLN A 1084 -8.98 13.48 14.08
N GLN A 1085 -10.09 13.69 13.39
CA GLN A 1085 -11.42 13.95 13.94
C GLN A 1085 -12.14 12.65 14.27
N LEU A 1086 -12.79 12.62 15.42
CA LEU A 1086 -13.61 11.48 15.85
C LEU A 1086 -15.06 11.58 15.33
N THR A 1087 -15.71 10.43 15.18
CA THR A 1087 -17.17 10.37 14.97
C THR A 1087 -17.93 10.71 16.25
N ALA A 1088 -19.21 11.07 16.13
CA ALA A 1088 -20.05 11.35 17.31
C ALA A 1088 -20.09 10.19 18.33
N ARG A 1089 -20.10 8.95 17.84
CA ARG A 1089 -20.07 7.72 18.65
C ARG A 1089 -18.72 7.53 19.33
N GLN A 1090 -17.62 7.77 18.63
CA GLN A 1090 -16.27 7.72 19.18
C GLN A 1090 -16.04 8.82 20.25
N ILE A 1091 -16.61 10.02 20.08
CA ILE A 1091 -16.55 11.09 21.09
C ILE A 1091 -17.29 10.68 22.37
N LEU A 1092 -18.46 10.05 22.24
CA LEU A 1092 -19.20 9.49 23.38
C LEU A 1092 -18.41 8.35 24.06
N SER A 1093 -17.78 7.46 23.28
CA SER A 1093 -16.91 6.39 23.78
C SER A 1093 -15.72 6.96 24.57
N LEU A 1094 -14.99 7.91 24.00
CA LEU A 1094 -13.88 8.62 24.65
C LEU A 1094 -14.32 9.29 25.96
N TYR A 1095 -15.45 10.00 25.95
CA TYR A 1095 -16.03 10.57 27.17
C TYR A 1095 -16.32 9.48 28.23
N ASN A 1096 -16.96 8.37 27.86
CA ASN A 1096 -17.32 7.30 28.79
C ASN A 1096 -16.07 6.65 29.42
N ILE A 1097 -15.02 6.42 28.63
CA ILE A 1097 -13.74 5.86 29.11
C ILE A 1097 -13.01 6.86 30.01
N MET A 1098 -12.90 8.14 29.62
CA MET A 1098 -12.28 9.15 30.48
C MET A 1098 -13.08 9.39 31.77
N ALA A 1099 -14.41 9.27 31.72
CA ALA A 1099 -15.31 9.44 32.86
C ALA A 1099 -15.35 8.24 33.82
N SER A 1100 -14.85 7.06 33.43
CA SER A 1100 -14.64 5.94 34.36
C SER A 1100 -13.34 6.11 35.18
N VAL A 1101 -12.36 6.85 34.63
CA VAL A 1101 -11.04 7.11 35.26
C VAL A 1101 -10.99 8.43 36.04
N ASP A 1102 -11.76 9.46 35.65
CA ASP A 1102 -11.76 10.77 36.31
C ASP A 1102 -13.18 11.35 36.55
N ASP A 1103 -13.57 11.42 37.83
CA ASP A 1103 -14.83 12.01 38.30
C ASP A 1103 -14.97 13.51 37.98
N VAL A 1104 -13.87 14.24 37.81
CA VAL A 1104 -13.92 15.65 37.40
C VAL A 1104 -14.39 15.75 35.95
N THR A 1105 -13.79 14.95 35.06
CA THR A 1105 -14.18 14.85 33.65
C THR A 1105 -15.65 14.41 33.51
N LYS A 1106 -16.07 13.40 34.28
CA LYS A 1106 -17.48 12.93 34.36
C LYS A 1106 -18.49 14.01 34.76
N LYS A 1107 -18.10 15.00 35.57
CA LYS A 1107 -18.99 16.08 36.02
C LYS A 1107 -18.99 17.29 35.06
N GLN A 1108 -17.84 17.60 34.45
CA GLN A 1108 -17.67 18.77 33.59
C GLN A 1108 -18.11 18.55 32.15
N TYR A 1109 -17.85 17.36 31.59
CA TYR A 1109 -18.06 17.07 30.17
C TYR A 1109 -19.26 16.16 29.88
N GLU A 1110 -20.15 15.98 30.86
CA GLU A 1110 -21.36 15.15 30.69
C GLU A 1110 -22.24 15.69 29.55
N PRO A 1111 -22.46 14.94 28.45
CA PRO A 1111 -22.98 15.49 27.20
C PRO A 1111 -24.28 16.29 27.31
N ALA A 1112 -25.25 15.86 28.13
CA ALA A 1112 -26.53 16.57 28.24
C ALA A 1112 -26.38 17.94 28.92
N LYS A 1113 -25.54 18.03 29.97
CA LYS A 1113 -25.19 19.31 30.60
C LYS A 1113 -24.28 20.17 29.71
N PHE A 1114 -23.31 19.55 29.04
CA PHE A 1114 -22.33 20.24 28.21
C PHE A 1114 -23.00 21.00 27.05
N PHE A 1115 -23.93 20.36 26.35
CA PHE A 1115 -24.73 21.01 25.30
C PHE A 1115 -25.84 21.93 25.84
N GLY A 1116 -25.86 22.20 27.14
CA GLY A 1116 -26.70 23.23 27.76
C GLY A 1116 -28.19 22.85 27.92
N GLN A 1117 -28.55 21.57 27.91
CA GLN A 1117 -29.94 21.15 28.04
C GLN A 1117 -30.51 21.53 29.43
N LYS A 1118 -31.44 22.50 29.44
CA LYS A 1118 -32.12 22.97 30.66
C LYS A 1118 -33.56 22.50 30.66
N GLY A 1119 -33.82 21.40 31.37
CA GLY A 1119 -35.16 20.82 31.48
C GLY A 1119 -35.60 20.14 30.17
N LYS A 1120 -36.81 20.48 29.69
CA LYS A 1120 -37.50 19.83 28.56
C LYS A 1120 -37.25 20.47 27.18
N GLU A 1121 -36.21 21.28 27.05
CA GLU A 1121 -35.84 21.87 25.75
C GLU A 1121 -35.07 20.84 24.90
N SER A 1122 -35.51 20.64 23.65
CA SER A 1122 -34.87 19.72 22.71
C SER A 1122 -33.63 20.38 22.09
N VAL A 1123 -32.45 19.98 22.56
CA VAL A 1123 -31.14 20.33 21.97
C VAL A 1123 -30.81 19.45 20.75
N TRP A 1124 -30.77 20.06 19.57
CA TRP A 1124 -30.24 19.43 18.36
C TRP A 1124 -28.74 19.67 18.26
N ILE A 1125 -27.95 18.60 18.19
CA ILE A 1125 -26.48 18.71 18.14
C ILE A 1125 -26.07 19.23 16.75
N SER A 1126 -25.21 20.25 16.72
CA SER A 1126 -24.50 20.70 15.52
C SER A 1126 -23.04 20.24 15.58
N ARG A 1127 -22.37 20.15 14.43
CA ARG A 1127 -20.95 19.77 14.41
C ARG A 1127 -20.04 20.74 15.16
N ALA A 1128 -20.36 22.03 15.17
CA ALA A 1128 -19.60 23.01 15.95
C ALA A 1128 -19.62 22.68 17.45
N MET A 1129 -20.79 22.31 18.00
CA MET A 1129 -20.92 21.87 19.39
C MET A 1129 -20.19 20.55 19.64
N LEU A 1130 -20.28 19.60 18.69
CA LEU A 1130 -19.59 18.31 18.78
C LEU A 1130 -18.06 18.47 18.83
N ARG A 1131 -17.48 19.31 17.96
CA ARG A 1131 -16.04 19.62 17.95
C ARG A 1131 -15.62 20.40 19.19
N GLU A 1132 -16.49 21.22 19.79
CA GLU A 1132 -16.20 21.88 21.07
C GLU A 1132 -16.06 20.87 22.23
N LEU A 1133 -16.89 19.82 22.24
CA LEU A 1133 -16.75 18.72 23.21
C LEU A 1133 -15.47 17.91 22.94
N GLU A 1134 -15.24 17.51 21.69
CA GLU A 1134 -14.05 16.76 21.27
C GLU A 1134 -12.75 17.49 21.65
N ASN A 1135 -12.64 18.78 21.34
CA ASN A 1135 -11.42 19.56 21.62
C ASN A 1135 -11.16 19.68 23.12
N LYS A 1136 -12.18 19.88 23.96
CA LYS A 1136 -11.98 19.94 25.41
C LYS A 1136 -11.63 18.57 26.02
N LEU A 1137 -12.16 17.48 25.47
CA LEU A 1137 -11.75 16.12 25.84
C LEU A 1137 -10.29 15.87 25.42
N LYS A 1138 -9.88 16.27 24.22
CA LYS A 1138 -8.49 16.22 23.74
C LYS A 1138 -7.54 17.04 24.63
N GLU A 1139 -7.88 18.29 24.94
CA GLU A 1139 -7.12 19.14 25.85
C GLU A 1139 -6.99 18.51 27.24
N ARG A 1140 -8.08 17.97 27.79
CA ARG A 1140 -8.09 17.28 29.09
C ARG A 1140 -7.26 16.00 29.09
N PHE A 1141 -7.29 15.24 28.00
CA PHE A 1141 -6.51 14.03 27.81
C PHE A 1141 -5.00 14.37 27.71
N LEU A 1142 -4.63 15.36 26.89
CA LEU A 1142 -3.24 15.83 26.77
C LEU A 1142 -2.69 16.44 28.07
N GLN A 1143 -3.52 17.13 28.87
CA GLN A 1143 -3.10 17.61 30.20
C GLN A 1143 -2.62 16.46 31.11
N TRP A 1144 -3.20 15.26 31.00
CA TRP A 1144 -2.75 14.11 31.79
C TRP A 1144 -1.36 13.59 31.39
N LEU A 1145 -0.91 13.80 30.14
CA LEU A 1145 0.46 13.45 29.72
C LEU A 1145 1.54 14.25 30.46
N GLU A 1146 1.19 15.44 30.96
CA GLU A 1146 2.06 16.30 31.76
C GLU A 1146 1.83 16.12 33.28
N SER A 1147 0.57 15.91 33.71
CA SER A 1147 0.22 15.91 35.14
C SER A 1147 0.10 14.54 35.80
N ASP A 1148 -0.34 13.51 35.07
CA ASP A 1148 -0.79 12.22 35.63
C ASP A 1148 -0.78 11.12 34.54
N GLU A 1149 0.42 10.65 34.20
CA GLU A 1149 0.65 9.71 33.09
C GLU A 1149 -0.04 8.35 33.31
N GLU A 1150 -0.30 7.96 34.57
CA GLU A 1150 -1.05 6.73 34.87
C GLU A 1150 -2.49 6.77 34.39
N LYS A 1151 -3.18 7.91 34.53
CA LYS A 1151 -4.55 8.05 34.02
C LYS A 1151 -4.58 7.95 32.50
N MET A 1152 -3.62 8.57 31.82
CA MET A 1152 -3.49 8.45 30.37
C MET A 1152 -3.24 7.00 29.96
N LYS A 1153 -2.30 6.28 30.60
CA LYS A 1153 -2.04 4.86 30.31
C LYS A 1153 -3.27 3.98 30.51
N LYS A 1154 -4.01 4.15 31.61
CA LYS A 1154 -5.28 3.42 31.86
C LYS A 1154 -6.32 3.68 30.77
N VAL A 1155 -6.47 4.94 30.33
CA VAL A 1155 -7.40 5.30 29.24
C VAL A 1155 -6.94 4.74 27.89
N LEU A 1156 -5.64 4.75 27.58
CA LEU A 1156 -5.08 4.14 26.37
C LEU A 1156 -5.33 2.63 26.33
N THR A 1157 -5.07 1.91 27.44
CA THR A 1157 -5.38 0.47 27.57
C THR A 1157 -6.85 0.20 27.30
N LEU A 1158 -7.77 0.89 27.99
CA LEU A 1158 -9.22 0.71 27.81
C LEU A 1158 -9.72 1.04 26.40
N MET A 1159 -9.03 1.90 25.64
CA MET A 1159 -9.32 2.16 24.22
C MET A 1159 -8.75 1.10 23.28
N ALA A 1160 -7.68 0.42 23.68
CA ALA A 1160 -7.02 -0.63 22.90
C ALA A 1160 -7.63 -2.03 23.14
N ASP A 1161 -8.11 -2.30 24.35
CA ASP A 1161 -8.62 -3.62 24.77
C ASP A 1161 -9.62 -4.26 23.79
N PRO A 1162 -10.63 -3.55 23.21
CA PRO A 1162 -11.59 -4.16 22.29
C PRO A 1162 -10.95 -4.75 21.03
N ILE A 1163 -9.83 -4.19 20.56
CA ILE A 1163 -9.12 -4.65 19.36
C ILE A 1163 -7.87 -5.48 19.67
N LYS A 1164 -7.41 -5.49 20.93
CA LYS A 1164 -6.11 -6.06 21.33
C LYS A 1164 -5.97 -7.53 20.90
N THR A 1165 -6.91 -8.37 21.29
CA THR A 1165 -6.95 -9.81 20.92
C THR A 1165 -7.00 -10.00 19.40
N GLN A 1166 -7.76 -9.18 18.69
CA GLN A 1166 -7.91 -9.24 17.23
C GLN A 1166 -6.66 -8.75 16.48
N MET A 1167 -5.89 -7.84 17.07
CA MET A 1167 -4.57 -7.45 16.58
C MET A 1167 -3.55 -8.56 16.86
N GLU A 1168 -3.55 -9.14 18.06
CA GLU A 1168 -2.68 -10.27 18.47
C GLU A 1168 -2.86 -11.49 17.55
N TYR A 1169 -4.10 -11.91 17.28
CA TYR A 1169 -4.40 -13.00 16.34
C TYR A 1169 -3.83 -12.73 14.94
N ARG A 1170 -3.89 -11.49 14.47
CA ARG A 1170 -3.32 -11.07 13.16
C ARG A 1170 -1.79 -11.00 13.15
N THR A 1171 -1.12 -11.08 14.30
CA THR A 1171 0.34 -11.17 14.36
C THR A 1171 0.86 -12.58 14.11
N LEU A 1172 0.02 -13.61 14.28
CA LEU A 1172 0.38 -15.00 14.02
C LEU A 1172 0.42 -15.25 12.49
N PRO A 1173 1.24 -16.18 11.99
CA PRO A 1173 1.19 -16.59 10.59
C PRO A 1173 -0.02 -17.52 10.34
N PHE A 1174 -0.92 -17.13 9.42
CA PHE A 1174 -2.14 -17.87 9.08
C PHE A 1174 -2.48 -17.80 7.59
N ASN A 1175 -3.31 -18.72 7.10
CA ASN A 1175 -3.80 -18.70 5.72
C ASN A 1175 -4.88 -17.61 5.56
N LYS A 1176 -4.51 -16.51 4.90
CA LYS A 1176 -5.36 -15.34 4.70
C LYS A 1176 -6.54 -15.57 3.76
N GLU A 1177 -6.35 -16.32 2.68
CA GLU A 1177 -7.41 -16.58 1.70
C GLU A 1177 -8.52 -17.42 2.32
N LYS A 1178 -8.13 -18.44 3.09
CA LYS A 1178 -9.06 -19.27 3.87
C LYS A 1178 -9.85 -18.40 4.86
N ALA A 1179 -9.17 -17.62 5.69
CA ALA A 1179 -9.81 -16.75 6.67
C ALA A 1179 -10.77 -15.71 6.02
N ALA A 1180 -10.39 -15.13 4.88
CA ALA A 1180 -11.26 -14.20 4.14
C ALA A 1180 -12.51 -14.91 3.58
N ARG A 1181 -12.36 -16.12 3.05
CA ARG A 1181 -13.45 -16.94 2.50
C ARG A 1181 -14.42 -17.41 3.59
N GLU A 1182 -13.91 -17.74 4.77
CA GLU A 1182 -14.73 -18.12 5.93
C GLU A 1182 -15.47 -16.91 6.53
N ALA A 1183 -14.85 -15.73 6.57
CA ALA A 1183 -15.45 -14.53 7.16
C ALA A 1183 -16.45 -13.79 6.25
N ILE A 1184 -16.38 -13.91 4.92
CA ILE A 1184 -17.14 -13.04 4.00
C ILE A 1184 -18.66 -13.21 4.11
N VAL A 1185 -19.17 -14.43 4.28
CA VAL A 1185 -20.61 -14.69 4.39
C VAL A 1185 -21.17 -14.16 5.71
N PRO A 1186 -20.62 -14.51 6.89
CA PRO A 1186 -21.01 -13.88 8.16
C PRO A 1186 -20.93 -12.35 8.13
N LEU A 1187 -19.90 -11.78 7.48
CA LEU A 1187 -19.73 -10.34 7.37
C LEU A 1187 -20.87 -9.70 6.58
N VAL A 1188 -21.21 -10.23 5.40
CA VAL A 1188 -22.33 -9.70 4.58
C VAL A 1188 -23.66 -9.79 5.33
N GLU A 1189 -23.89 -10.85 6.11
CA GLU A 1189 -25.08 -10.99 6.96
C GLU A 1189 -25.13 -9.96 8.09
N ASN A 1190 -24.01 -9.75 8.80
CA ASN A 1190 -23.91 -8.73 9.85
C ASN A 1190 -24.10 -7.32 9.29
N LEU A 1191 -23.39 -6.95 8.21
CA LEU A 1191 -23.54 -5.65 7.54
C LEU A 1191 -24.99 -5.41 7.07
N ARG A 1192 -25.69 -6.46 6.61
CA ARG A 1192 -27.12 -6.38 6.27
C ARG A 1192 -27.99 -6.13 7.50
N ASN A 1193 -27.74 -6.84 8.60
CA ASN A 1193 -28.52 -6.72 9.84
C ASN A 1193 -28.34 -5.37 10.54
N GLU A 1194 -27.16 -4.76 10.41
CA GLU A 1194 -26.83 -3.42 10.93
C GLU A 1194 -27.14 -2.28 9.94
N ASN A 1195 -27.76 -2.60 8.78
CA ASN A 1195 -28.14 -1.66 7.72
C ASN A 1195 -26.95 -0.83 7.17
N MET A 1196 -25.78 -1.47 7.07
CA MET A 1196 -24.52 -0.90 6.59
C MET A 1196 -24.20 -1.24 5.11
N LEU A 1197 -25.14 -1.87 4.39
CA LEU A 1197 -25.03 -2.11 2.94
C LEU A 1197 -25.61 -0.94 2.14
N PRO A 1198 -25.08 -0.64 0.93
CA PRO A 1198 -24.05 -1.37 0.19
C PRO A 1198 -22.63 -1.10 0.68
N ALA A 1199 -21.76 -2.11 0.56
CA ALA A 1199 -20.34 -2.03 0.88
C ALA A 1199 -19.49 -2.36 -0.38
N ILE A 1200 -18.21 -1.97 -0.36
CA ILE A 1200 -17.24 -2.30 -1.41
C ILE A 1200 -16.08 -3.06 -0.75
N CYS A 1201 -15.76 -4.24 -1.27
CA CYS A 1201 -14.61 -5.04 -0.86
C CYS A 1201 -13.48 -4.87 -1.88
N PHE A 1202 -12.24 -4.81 -1.41
CA PHE A 1202 -11.03 -4.68 -2.24
C PHE A 1202 -10.00 -5.73 -1.81
N ASN A 1203 -9.33 -6.31 -2.80
CA ASN A 1203 -8.13 -7.14 -2.64
C ASN A 1203 -7.26 -6.93 -3.89
N ASP A 1204 -5.95 -6.92 -3.74
CA ASP A 1204 -5.01 -6.75 -4.85
C ASP A 1204 -4.94 -8.01 -5.74
N ASP A 1205 -5.31 -9.17 -5.19
CA ASP A 1205 -5.47 -10.41 -5.94
C ASP A 1205 -6.89 -10.55 -6.51
N ARG A 1206 -6.96 -10.61 -7.84
CA ARG A 1206 -8.19 -10.80 -8.60
C ARG A 1206 -8.83 -12.18 -8.36
N PHE A 1207 -8.04 -13.25 -8.25
CA PHE A 1207 -8.55 -14.61 -8.04
C PHE A 1207 -9.24 -14.72 -6.68
N VAL A 1208 -8.69 -14.05 -5.66
CA VAL A 1208 -9.34 -13.94 -4.34
C VAL A 1208 -10.66 -13.16 -4.46
N CYS A 1209 -10.70 -12.05 -5.19
CA CYS A 1209 -11.95 -11.30 -5.42
C CYS A 1209 -13.04 -12.16 -6.09
N GLU A 1210 -12.69 -12.91 -7.15
CA GLU A 1210 -13.61 -13.79 -7.88
C GLU A 1210 -14.11 -14.91 -6.96
N THR A 1211 -13.22 -15.58 -6.22
CA THR A 1211 -13.59 -16.64 -5.26
C THR A 1211 -14.51 -16.14 -4.14
N LEU A 1212 -14.27 -14.94 -3.60
CA LEU A 1212 -15.12 -14.35 -2.56
C LEU A 1212 -16.52 -14.02 -3.09
N ALA A 1213 -16.61 -13.51 -4.32
CA ALA A 1213 -17.88 -13.22 -4.99
C ALA A 1213 -18.68 -14.50 -5.27
N GLU A 1214 -18.02 -15.56 -5.74
CA GLU A 1214 -18.63 -16.89 -5.94
C GLU A 1214 -19.12 -17.49 -4.62
N THR A 1215 -18.34 -17.38 -3.54
CA THR A 1215 -18.72 -17.87 -2.20
C THR A 1215 -20.01 -17.21 -1.71
N VAL A 1216 -20.13 -15.88 -1.85
CA VAL A 1216 -21.34 -15.14 -1.48
C VAL A 1216 -22.50 -15.45 -2.41
N PHE A 1217 -22.25 -15.63 -3.71
CA PHE A 1217 -23.29 -15.99 -4.68
C PHE A 1217 -23.90 -17.35 -4.36
N SER A 1218 -23.09 -18.39 -4.19
CA SER A 1218 -23.54 -19.76 -3.87
C SER A 1218 -24.35 -19.79 -2.57
N TYR A 1219 -23.88 -19.10 -1.51
CA TYR A 1219 -24.62 -18.98 -0.26
C TYR A 1219 -26.00 -18.33 -0.44
N LEU A 1220 -26.09 -17.26 -1.23
CA LEU A 1220 -27.37 -16.59 -1.51
C LEU A 1220 -28.30 -17.46 -2.37
N GLU A 1221 -27.76 -18.24 -3.31
CA GLU A 1221 -28.54 -19.16 -4.14
C GLU A 1221 -29.08 -20.34 -3.30
N GLU A 1222 -28.27 -20.91 -2.41
CA GLU A 1222 -28.69 -21.94 -1.45
C GLU A 1222 -29.77 -21.41 -0.50
N LYS A 1223 -29.57 -20.23 0.09
CA LYS A 1223 -30.55 -19.58 0.97
C LYS A 1223 -31.85 -19.25 0.25
N GLN A 1224 -31.77 -18.89 -1.03
CA GLN A 1224 -32.94 -18.72 -1.89
C GLN A 1224 -33.66 -20.05 -2.13
N LYS A 1225 -32.94 -21.13 -2.46
CA LYS A 1225 -33.53 -22.48 -2.66
C LYS A 1225 -34.22 -22.99 -1.40
N ALA A 1226 -33.56 -22.94 -0.25
CA ALA A 1226 -34.16 -23.33 1.04
C ALA A 1226 -35.43 -22.50 1.35
N GLY A 1227 -35.41 -21.19 1.11
CA GLY A 1227 -36.58 -20.33 1.25
C GLY A 1227 -37.72 -20.60 0.25
N PHE A 1228 -37.47 -21.35 -0.83
CA PHE A 1228 -38.50 -21.86 -1.75
C PHE A 1228 -39.01 -23.26 -1.36
N GLU A 1229 -38.33 -23.98 -0.47
CA GLU A 1229 -38.78 -25.28 0.07
C GLU A 1229 -39.58 -25.11 1.38
N GLU A 1230 -39.38 -24.01 2.11
CA GLU A 1230 -40.17 -23.66 3.31
C GLU A 1230 -41.51 -22.93 3.01
N ASN A 1231 -41.79 -22.53 1.77
CA ASN A 1231 -43.02 -21.80 1.35
C ASN A 1231 -43.90 -22.61 0.39
#